data_AF-A0A918EU54-F1
#
_entry.id   AF-A0A918EU54-F1
#
_cell.length_a   1.000
_cell.length_b   1.000
_cell.length_c   1.000
_cell.angle_alpha   90.00
_cell.angle_beta   90.00
_cell.angle_gamma   90.00
#
_symmetry.space_group_name_H-M   'P 1'
#
loop_
_entity.id
_entity.type
_entity.pdbx_description
1 polymer ?
#
loop_
_entity_poly.entity_id
_entity_poly.type
_entity_poly.pdbx_seq_one_letter_code
_entity_poly.pdbx_strand_id
1 'polypeptide(L)'
;MGHAEQGRPGSALGAAAGEATTRLGTARAGLWLLAALLAARQVAAVLTSPKGERLTDLETWVGPNGVLHVSGSLYDSTRFTGTPFAGLVLKPLTRSAEQALGWGWTFGTLLLVVALGLIAARALPQPVSRRTALLAAPVAISLLMLSLPVRNTLYLGQTSIIPVLLVLAGCFAVRGERAGGVLVGVAAAFQPTVLLFAPLLWFTGRRPAAVTTGVTFAAGTALAWAVMPGDSYTYWVHHLAGVGLGGRADGLANQSLHGALLRFGLSGPLEIALFLALGAAVAVVGLRRAVRYAEDGQLLLAVAITGCVAVAVSPTTWQHQLLWVLLAVAGRVGRRASDRYVWPVTVVLVMTLPAKMMLPDMAALHPLRDNAVLLAALAAALVVPFLSRTSPYYRAPVPTEYAPPVPTRWKSVPLLPIVRRVLTRPNLLLELLLIRVTYAAYSQVRIAAAGSRATAEEHGEQILAIEKALFLDVEHWVNHTVVGIGWLRDFFDFYYTSFHFVLPLTVLAVLYVRRPVDYRWARSALGFATLLALLGFWLYPLAPPRLMPELGIIDTVNGVQDFSQPDYGTLTALTNQYAAMPSLHFGWSLWCGLVIAVVAPKGWMKALGLLHPTFTFAAIVATGNHWILDAAGGAAVVGAGFGLTWLLSGPRPVAGAAVGEERVPGSRAARTDRVAAER
;
A
#
# COMPACT_ATOMS: atom_id res chain seq x y z
N MET A 1 -59.87 22.38 28.15
CA MET A 1 -58.61 22.71 27.45
C MET A 1 -57.55 21.73 27.90
N GLY A 2 -56.94 20.98 26.99
CA GLY A 2 -55.92 19.97 27.30
C GLY A 2 -55.74 19.01 26.13
N HIS A 3 -54.98 19.44 25.13
CA HIS A 3 -54.62 18.65 23.94
C HIS A 3 -53.70 17.49 24.32
N ALA A 4 -54.04 16.28 23.89
CA ALA A 4 -53.18 15.12 23.91
C ALA A 4 -52.19 15.17 22.72
N GLU A 5 -50.90 15.17 23.02
CA GLU A 5 -49.83 15.02 22.03
C GLU A 5 -49.77 13.57 21.52
N GLN A 6 -50.15 13.38 20.25
CA GLN A 6 -49.81 12.18 19.49
C GLN A 6 -48.38 12.32 18.95
N GLY A 7 -47.42 11.69 19.62
CA GLY A 7 -46.04 11.54 19.13
C GLY A 7 -46.00 10.72 17.83
N ARG A 8 -45.78 11.39 16.69
CA ARG A 8 -45.66 10.78 15.37
C ARG A 8 -44.32 10.02 15.22
N PRO A 9 -44.32 8.69 14.93
CA PRO A 9 -43.09 7.94 14.63
C PRO A 9 -42.37 8.37 13.33
N GLY A 10 -42.94 9.28 12.54
CA GLY A 10 -42.34 9.81 11.30
C GLY A 10 -41.23 10.84 11.49
N SER A 11 -41.11 11.50 12.64
CA SER A 11 -40.10 12.57 12.86
C SER A 11 -38.68 12.03 13.07
N ALA A 12 -38.54 10.90 13.77
CA ALA A 12 -37.24 10.27 14.04
C ALA A 12 -36.60 9.66 12.77
N LEU A 13 -37.43 9.06 11.90
CA LEU A 13 -36.99 8.54 10.59
C LEU A 13 -36.57 9.68 9.64
N GLY A 14 -37.29 10.80 9.65
CA GLY A 14 -36.93 12.01 8.89
C GLY A 14 -35.62 12.65 9.37
N ALA A 15 -35.42 12.73 10.69
CA ALA A 15 -34.19 13.25 11.28
C ALA A 15 -32.97 12.37 10.98
N ALA A 16 -33.09 11.04 11.10
CA ALA A 16 -32.03 10.10 10.78
C ALA A 16 -31.66 10.09 9.28
N ALA A 17 -32.66 10.25 8.40
CA ALA A 17 -32.44 10.39 6.96
C ALA A 17 -31.75 11.73 6.60
N GLY A 18 -32.13 12.81 7.27
CA GLY A 18 -31.47 14.12 7.17
C GLY A 18 -30.01 14.07 7.59
N GLU A 19 -29.72 13.43 8.73
CA GLU A 19 -28.36 13.28 9.27
C GLU A 19 -27.47 12.37 8.40
N ALA A 20 -28.03 11.30 7.82
CA ALA A 20 -27.30 10.47 6.87
C ALA A 20 -26.96 11.22 5.57
N THR A 21 -27.85 12.12 5.13
CA THR A 21 -27.67 12.93 3.92
C THR A 21 -26.61 14.01 4.13
N THR A 22 -26.62 14.70 5.28
CA THR A 22 -25.58 15.68 5.63
C THR A 22 -24.21 15.03 5.79
N ARG A 23 -24.12 13.86 6.46
CA ARG A 23 -22.86 13.08 6.56
C ARG A 23 -22.32 12.63 5.20
N LEU A 24 -23.20 12.28 4.26
CA LEU A 24 -22.79 11.95 2.89
C LEU A 24 -22.29 13.18 2.13
N GLY A 25 -22.94 14.33 2.32
CA GLY A 25 -22.54 15.62 1.76
C GLY A 25 -21.15 16.05 2.25
N THR A 26 -20.91 15.98 3.56
CA THR A 26 -19.59 16.32 4.15
C THR A 26 -18.50 15.35 3.71
N ALA A 27 -18.78 14.04 3.66
CA ALA A 27 -17.83 13.06 3.14
C ALA A 27 -17.49 13.31 1.66
N ARG A 28 -18.48 13.65 0.84
CA ARG A 28 -18.28 14.02 -0.57
C ARG A 28 -17.42 15.28 -0.70
N ALA A 29 -17.73 16.33 0.05
CA ALA A 29 -16.97 17.58 0.03
C ALA A 29 -15.52 17.34 0.49
N GLY A 30 -15.31 16.57 1.55
CA GLY A 30 -13.99 16.20 2.04
C GLY A 30 -13.15 15.43 1.01
N LEU A 31 -13.76 14.50 0.25
CA LEU A 31 -13.04 13.76 -0.79
C LEU A 31 -12.69 14.64 -2.01
N TRP A 32 -13.55 15.58 -2.39
CA TRP A 32 -13.22 16.56 -3.44
C TRP A 32 -12.13 17.53 -2.98
N LEU A 33 -12.17 17.97 -1.72
CA LEU A 33 -11.10 18.76 -1.12
C LEU A 33 -9.78 17.99 -1.12
N LEU A 34 -9.80 16.71 -0.73
CA LEU A 34 -8.62 15.85 -0.81
C LEU A 34 -8.08 15.75 -2.24
N ALA A 35 -8.95 15.52 -3.23
CA ALA A 35 -8.55 15.47 -4.63
C ALA A 35 -7.93 16.81 -5.10
N ALA A 36 -8.51 17.94 -4.69
CA ALA A 36 -7.97 19.27 -5.00
C ALA A 36 -6.62 19.53 -4.33
N LEU A 37 -6.45 19.16 -3.05
CA LEU A 37 -5.19 19.27 -2.32
C LEU A 37 -4.10 18.39 -2.93
N LEU A 38 -4.44 17.17 -3.36
CA LEU A 38 -3.51 16.30 -4.07
C LEU A 38 -3.09 16.89 -5.41
N ALA A 39 -4.04 17.42 -6.20
CA ALA A 39 -3.72 18.09 -7.45
C ALA A 39 -2.82 19.33 -7.23
N ALA A 40 -3.16 20.19 -6.26
CA ALA A 40 -2.35 21.35 -5.89
C ALA A 40 -0.94 20.94 -5.45
N ARG A 41 -0.81 19.86 -4.66
CA ARG A 41 0.49 19.29 -4.28
C ARG A 41 1.29 18.84 -5.50
N GLN A 42 0.67 18.17 -6.47
CA GLN A 42 1.39 17.75 -7.70
C GLN A 42 1.84 18.95 -8.52
N VAL A 43 0.99 19.97 -8.68
CA VAL A 43 1.34 21.23 -9.34
C VAL A 43 2.53 21.88 -8.64
N ALA A 44 2.46 22.04 -7.31
CA ALA A 44 3.53 22.61 -6.52
C ALA A 44 4.83 21.81 -6.71
N ALA A 45 4.79 20.49 -6.57
CA ALA A 45 5.97 19.64 -6.72
C ALA A 45 6.66 19.79 -8.08
N VAL A 46 5.91 19.87 -9.17
CA VAL A 46 6.49 20.07 -10.52
C VAL A 46 7.02 21.49 -10.67
N LEU A 47 6.28 22.50 -10.21
CA LEU A 47 6.63 23.91 -10.44
C LEU A 47 7.75 24.43 -9.54
N THR A 48 7.90 23.89 -8.32
CA THR A 48 9.00 24.24 -7.40
C THR A 48 10.29 23.48 -7.70
N SER A 49 10.23 22.41 -8.49
CA SER A 49 11.43 21.67 -8.90
C SER A 49 12.25 22.49 -9.90
N PRO A 50 13.60 22.44 -9.83
CA PRO A 50 14.48 23.11 -10.79
C PRO A 50 14.12 22.72 -12.24
N LYS A 51 14.32 23.66 -13.19
CA LYS A 51 13.90 23.45 -14.59
C LYS A 51 14.46 22.17 -15.22
N GLY A 52 15.72 21.81 -14.93
CA GLY A 52 16.37 20.60 -15.44
C GLY A 52 16.03 19.30 -14.70
N GLU A 53 15.25 19.37 -13.62
CA GLU A 53 14.84 18.21 -12.80
C GLU A 53 13.35 17.91 -12.91
N ARG A 54 12.60 18.73 -13.65
CA ARG A 54 11.16 18.56 -13.87
C ARG A 54 10.89 18.25 -15.35
N LEU A 55 9.89 17.42 -15.61
CA LEU A 55 9.47 17.05 -16.96
C LEU A 55 10.65 16.55 -17.80
N THR A 56 11.53 15.74 -17.21
CA THR A 56 12.86 15.42 -17.76
C THR A 56 12.80 14.76 -19.14
N ASP A 57 11.83 13.87 -19.38
CA ASP A 57 11.64 13.26 -20.69
C ASP A 57 11.07 14.28 -21.69
N LEU A 58 10.10 15.10 -21.26
CA LEU A 58 9.54 16.15 -22.11
C LEU A 58 10.60 17.20 -22.50
N GLU A 59 11.47 17.62 -21.58
CA GLU A 59 12.60 18.50 -21.88
C GLU A 59 13.58 17.84 -22.86
N THR A 60 13.81 16.54 -22.70
CA THR A 60 14.62 15.75 -23.65
C THR A 60 13.97 15.68 -25.05
N TRP A 61 12.64 15.74 -25.14
CA TRP A 61 11.92 15.66 -26.41
C TRP A 61 11.72 17.01 -27.09
N VAL A 62 11.35 18.02 -26.30
CA VAL A 62 10.80 19.31 -26.74
C VAL A 62 11.68 20.50 -26.36
N GLY A 63 12.70 20.30 -25.52
CA GLY A 63 13.62 21.38 -25.17
C GLY A 63 14.42 21.90 -26.36
N PRO A 64 15.26 22.94 -26.16
CA PRO A 64 16.00 23.59 -27.25
C PRO A 64 16.88 22.64 -28.09
N ASN A 65 17.34 21.54 -27.48
CA ASN A 65 18.11 20.47 -28.12
C ASN A 65 17.34 19.14 -28.16
N GLY A 66 16.00 19.20 -28.10
CA GLY A 66 15.14 18.06 -27.95
C GLY A 66 15.10 17.20 -29.21
N VAL A 67 14.93 15.88 -29.04
CA VAL A 67 14.92 14.93 -30.16
C VAL A 67 13.84 15.19 -31.21
N LEU A 68 12.79 15.95 -30.89
CA LEU A 68 11.74 16.33 -31.85
C LEU A 68 12.09 17.59 -32.68
N HIS A 69 13.12 18.35 -32.27
CA HIS A 69 13.61 19.54 -32.99
C HIS A 69 14.78 19.24 -33.93
N VAL A 70 15.65 18.29 -33.56
CA VAL A 70 16.84 17.95 -34.35
C VAL A 70 16.40 17.24 -35.64
N SER A 71 17.05 17.54 -36.77
CA SER A 71 16.79 16.93 -38.08
C SER A 71 17.25 15.46 -38.21
N GLY A 72 17.58 14.80 -37.11
CA GLY A 72 18.02 13.39 -37.02
C GLY A 72 16.90 12.41 -36.67
N SER A 73 17.27 11.15 -36.43
CA SER A 73 16.29 10.12 -36.01
C SER A 73 15.82 10.37 -34.58
N LEU A 74 14.54 10.09 -34.31
CA LEU A 74 13.97 10.15 -32.95
C LEU A 74 14.72 9.25 -31.96
N TYR A 75 15.34 8.18 -32.47
CA TYR A 75 15.88 7.09 -31.67
C TYR A 75 17.41 7.12 -31.54
N ASP A 76 18.12 8.09 -32.15
CA ASP A 76 19.58 8.19 -32.09
C ASP A 76 20.09 8.33 -30.65
N SER A 77 19.36 9.06 -29.80
CA SER A 77 19.71 9.21 -28.38
C SER A 77 19.22 8.05 -27.50
N THR A 78 18.40 7.13 -28.03
CA THR A 78 17.62 6.12 -27.31
C THR A 78 16.70 6.65 -26.20
N ARG A 79 16.62 7.98 -25.97
CA ARG A 79 15.81 8.57 -24.89
C ARG A 79 14.32 8.69 -25.22
N PHE A 80 13.96 8.65 -26.50
CA PHE A 80 12.55 8.60 -26.91
C PHE A 80 12.04 7.16 -26.87
N THR A 81 11.01 6.91 -26.06
CA THR A 81 10.43 5.58 -25.84
C THR A 81 9.09 5.38 -26.55
N GLY A 82 8.54 6.44 -27.16
CA GLY A 82 7.26 6.40 -27.87
C GLY A 82 7.35 5.74 -29.24
N THR A 83 6.18 5.46 -29.83
CA THR A 83 6.10 4.99 -31.23
C THR A 83 6.42 6.13 -32.21
N PRO A 84 6.76 5.80 -33.47
CA PRO A 84 6.93 6.81 -34.52
C PRO A 84 5.66 7.65 -34.72
N PHE A 85 4.48 7.03 -34.59
CA PHE A 85 3.20 7.74 -34.61
C PHE A 85 3.08 8.74 -33.45
N ALA A 86 3.48 8.36 -32.24
CA ALA A 86 3.52 9.29 -31.11
C ALA A 86 4.47 10.47 -31.37
N GLY A 87 5.65 10.20 -31.93
CA GLY A 87 6.59 11.24 -32.36
C GLY A 87 5.97 12.21 -33.38
N LEU A 88 5.28 11.68 -34.39
CA LEU A 88 4.58 12.47 -35.41
C LEU A 88 3.47 13.36 -34.81
N VAL A 89 2.70 12.86 -33.85
CA VAL A 89 1.63 13.63 -33.19
C VAL A 89 2.21 14.69 -32.24
N LEU A 90 3.34 14.40 -31.59
CA LEU A 90 3.97 15.32 -30.64
C LEU A 90 4.83 16.40 -31.32
N LYS A 91 5.35 16.14 -32.52
CA LYS A 91 6.23 17.07 -33.24
C LYS A 91 5.63 18.47 -33.46
N PRO A 92 4.35 18.63 -33.86
CA PRO A 92 3.73 19.96 -33.97
C PRO A 92 3.51 20.65 -32.63
N LEU A 93 3.40 19.89 -31.54
CA LEU A 93 3.16 20.40 -30.18
C LEU A 93 4.42 20.96 -29.53
N THR A 94 5.61 20.77 -30.12
CA THR A 94 6.87 21.18 -29.51
C THR A 94 7.01 22.70 -29.41
N ARG A 95 6.66 23.43 -30.47
CA ARG A 95 6.74 24.91 -30.50
C ARG A 95 5.81 25.60 -29.50
N SER A 96 4.62 25.04 -29.25
CA SER A 96 3.67 25.59 -28.27
C SER A 96 4.01 25.15 -26.85
N ALA A 97 4.58 23.96 -26.68
CA ALA A 97 5.08 23.49 -25.40
C ALA A 97 6.28 24.31 -24.92
N GLU A 98 7.21 24.74 -25.78
CA GLU A 98 8.36 25.59 -25.41
C GLU A 98 7.97 26.88 -24.65
N GLN A 99 6.88 27.52 -25.06
CA GLN A 99 6.41 28.77 -24.43
C GLN A 99 5.63 28.54 -23.14
N ALA A 100 5.08 27.34 -22.94
CA ALA A 100 4.22 26.97 -21.82
C ALA A 100 4.82 25.87 -20.92
N LEU A 101 6.12 25.56 -21.06
CA LEU A 101 6.76 24.24 -20.87
C LEU A 101 6.64 23.61 -19.48
N GLY A 102 6.09 24.32 -18.49
CA GLY A 102 5.69 23.74 -17.20
C GLY A 102 4.17 23.73 -16.98
N TRP A 103 3.52 24.88 -17.17
CA TRP A 103 2.12 25.07 -16.79
C TRP A 103 1.18 24.31 -17.74
N GLY A 104 1.26 24.54 -19.05
CA GLY A 104 0.32 23.96 -20.01
C GLY A 104 0.30 22.42 -19.94
N TRP A 105 1.48 21.80 -19.90
CA TRP A 105 1.61 20.35 -19.81
C TRP A 105 1.09 19.78 -18.49
N THR A 106 1.42 20.43 -17.35
CA THR A 106 0.98 20.00 -16.03
C THR A 106 -0.55 20.07 -15.92
N PHE A 107 -1.16 21.21 -16.26
CA PHE A 107 -2.61 21.37 -16.21
C PHE A 107 -3.32 20.46 -17.22
N GLY A 108 -2.77 20.29 -18.43
CA GLY A 108 -3.28 19.33 -19.41
C GLY A 108 -3.28 17.89 -18.88
N THR A 109 -2.17 17.47 -18.29
CA THR A 109 -2.03 16.13 -17.68
C THR A 109 -3.04 15.94 -16.53
N LEU A 110 -3.23 16.95 -15.67
CA LEU A 110 -4.22 16.91 -14.59
C LEU A 110 -5.65 16.77 -15.14
N LEU A 111 -5.99 17.50 -16.20
CA LEU A 111 -7.30 17.38 -16.86
C LEU A 111 -7.51 15.97 -17.43
N LEU A 112 -6.47 15.36 -18.03
CA LEU A 112 -6.53 13.97 -18.49
C LEU A 112 -6.78 12.99 -17.34
N VAL A 113 -6.14 13.19 -16.18
CA VAL A 113 -6.39 12.35 -15.00
C VAL A 113 -7.81 12.53 -14.46
N VAL A 114 -8.31 13.76 -14.40
CA VAL A 114 -9.69 14.04 -13.97
C VAL A 114 -10.69 13.36 -14.93
N ALA A 115 -10.50 13.50 -16.24
CA ALA A 115 -11.33 12.84 -17.24
C ALA A 115 -11.30 11.31 -17.08
N LEU A 116 -10.12 10.73 -16.90
CA LEU A 116 -9.92 9.31 -16.66
C LEU A 116 -10.67 8.82 -15.42
N GLY A 117 -10.52 9.54 -14.29
CA GLY A 117 -11.19 9.21 -13.03
C GLY A 117 -12.72 9.31 -13.13
N LEU A 118 -13.23 10.31 -13.84
CA LEU A 118 -14.68 10.46 -14.09
C LEU A 118 -15.24 9.33 -14.95
N ILE A 119 -14.55 8.93 -16.01
CA ILE A 119 -14.97 7.81 -16.87
C ILE A 119 -14.91 6.49 -16.10
N ALA A 120 -13.82 6.23 -15.37
CA ALA A 120 -13.67 5.02 -14.55
C ALA A 120 -14.76 4.92 -13.47
N ALA A 121 -15.11 6.03 -12.81
CA ALA A 121 -16.18 6.07 -11.82
C ALA A 121 -17.57 5.78 -12.42
N ARG A 122 -17.83 6.26 -13.64
CA ARG A 122 -19.07 5.98 -14.38
C ARG A 122 -19.13 4.55 -14.93
N ALA A 123 -17.98 3.93 -15.18
CA ALA A 123 -17.84 2.57 -15.71
C ALA A 123 -18.07 1.45 -14.67
N LEU A 124 -18.35 1.79 -13.41
CA LEU A 124 -18.62 0.80 -12.36
C LEU A 124 -19.84 -0.10 -12.72
N PRO A 125 -19.81 -1.41 -12.37
CA PRO A 125 -20.90 -2.33 -12.69
C PRO A 125 -22.23 -1.90 -12.07
N GLN A 126 -23.24 -1.64 -12.90
CA GLN A 126 -24.57 -1.21 -12.47
C GLN A 126 -25.43 -2.38 -11.97
N PRO A 127 -26.30 -2.18 -10.96
CA PRO A 127 -26.62 -0.92 -10.29
C PRO A 127 -25.61 -0.57 -9.18
N VAL A 128 -25.21 0.70 -9.09
CA VAL A 128 -24.41 1.24 -7.98
C VAL A 128 -25.30 1.95 -6.95
N SER A 129 -24.92 1.91 -5.67
CA SER A 129 -25.62 2.66 -4.63
C SER A 129 -25.44 4.18 -4.83
N ARG A 130 -26.40 5.01 -4.37
CA ARG A 130 -26.28 6.48 -4.41
C ARG A 130 -24.97 6.97 -3.77
N ARG A 131 -24.58 6.35 -2.65
CA ARG A 131 -23.30 6.64 -1.98
C ARG A 131 -22.10 6.33 -2.88
N THR A 132 -22.08 5.17 -3.51
CA THR A 132 -21.00 4.79 -4.43
C THR A 132 -20.95 5.75 -5.63
N ALA A 133 -22.09 6.08 -6.25
CA ALA A 133 -22.14 6.99 -7.39
C ALA A 133 -21.56 8.38 -7.08
N LEU A 134 -21.86 8.92 -5.88
CA LEU A 134 -21.40 10.25 -5.47
C LEU A 134 -19.94 10.32 -5.05
N LEU A 135 -19.40 9.21 -4.50
CA LEU A 135 -18.03 9.16 -3.96
C LEU A 135 -17.02 8.54 -4.94
N ALA A 136 -17.45 7.77 -5.94
CA ALA A 136 -16.54 7.05 -6.83
C ALA A 136 -15.60 7.98 -7.63
N ALA A 137 -16.12 9.10 -8.14
CA ALA A 137 -15.32 10.06 -8.91
C ALA A 137 -14.17 10.68 -8.10
N PRO A 138 -14.41 11.35 -6.95
CA PRO A 138 -13.30 11.92 -6.18
C PRO A 138 -12.35 10.83 -5.65
N VAL A 139 -12.86 9.64 -5.27
CA VAL A 139 -11.98 8.51 -4.88
C VAL A 139 -11.07 8.08 -6.03
N ALA A 140 -11.62 7.88 -7.24
CA ALA A 140 -10.84 7.46 -8.40
C ALA A 140 -9.77 8.50 -8.76
N ILE A 141 -10.12 9.80 -8.73
CA ILE A 141 -9.18 10.90 -8.99
C ILE A 141 -8.08 10.93 -7.92
N SER A 142 -8.41 10.82 -6.63
CA SER A 142 -7.43 10.78 -5.54
C SER A 142 -6.49 9.57 -5.67
N LEU A 143 -7.01 8.39 -6.00
CA LEU A 143 -6.19 7.19 -6.20
C LEU A 143 -5.24 7.34 -7.41
N LEU A 144 -5.73 7.92 -8.51
CA LEU A 144 -4.89 8.23 -9.67
C LEU A 144 -3.79 9.24 -9.30
N MET A 145 -4.12 10.33 -8.62
CA MET A 145 -3.15 11.36 -8.17
C MET A 145 -2.06 10.81 -7.23
N LEU A 146 -2.38 9.80 -6.42
CA LEU A 146 -1.43 9.14 -5.51
C LEU A 146 -0.57 8.07 -6.20
N SER A 147 -1.03 7.55 -7.34
CA SER A 147 -0.37 6.44 -8.02
C SER A 147 0.99 6.83 -8.59
N LEU A 148 1.96 5.92 -8.49
CA LEU A 148 3.29 6.02 -9.06
C LEU A 148 3.25 6.30 -10.57
N PRO A 149 2.38 5.67 -11.40
CA PRO A 149 2.34 5.97 -12.81
C PRO A 149 1.99 7.43 -13.10
N VAL A 150 0.96 8.01 -12.45
CA VAL A 150 0.61 9.43 -12.64
C VAL A 150 1.70 10.36 -12.11
N ARG A 151 2.26 10.06 -10.94
CA ARG A 151 3.38 10.84 -10.37
C ARG A 151 4.58 10.84 -11.31
N ASN A 152 4.93 9.69 -11.87
CA ASN A 152 5.99 9.56 -12.86
C ASN A 152 5.63 10.27 -14.16
N THR A 153 4.38 10.20 -14.63
CA THR A 153 3.96 10.94 -15.81
C THR A 153 4.10 12.46 -15.63
N LEU A 154 3.75 12.99 -14.45
CA LEU A 154 3.90 14.41 -14.12
C LEU A 154 5.35 14.83 -13.88
N TYR A 155 6.18 13.92 -13.36
CA TYR A 155 7.61 14.17 -13.16
C TYR A 155 8.40 14.09 -14.47
N LEU A 156 8.09 13.14 -15.35
CA LEU A 156 8.79 12.91 -16.62
C LEU A 156 8.19 13.73 -17.77
N GLY A 157 6.92 14.09 -17.71
CA GLY A 157 6.20 14.74 -18.82
C GLY A 157 5.76 13.76 -19.91
N GLN A 158 5.43 12.52 -19.51
CA GLN A 158 5.05 11.44 -20.43
C GLN A 158 3.58 11.56 -20.92
N THR A 159 3.24 10.87 -22.00
CA THR A 159 1.89 10.88 -22.60
C THR A 159 1.06 9.62 -22.33
N SER A 160 1.54 8.74 -21.46
CA SER A 160 1.00 7.40 -21.21
C SER A 160 -0.42 7.35 -20.63
N ILE A 161 -0.96 8.47 -20.16
CA ILE A 161 -2.37 8.57 -19.73
C ILE A 161 -3.30 8.56 -20.95
N ILE A 162 -2.85 9.09 -22.10
CA ILE A 162 -3.67 9.26 -23.31
C ILE A 162 -4.17 7.91 -23.85
N PRO A 163 -3.33 6.86 -24.06
CA PRO A 163 -3.82 5.56 -24.52
C PRO A 163 -4.88 4.96 -23.60
N VAL A 164 -4.67 5.03 -22.29
CA VAL A 164 -5.60 4.50 -21.28
C VAL A 164 -6.94 5.24 -21.34
N LEU A 165 -6.89 6.57 -21.41
CA LEU A 165 -8.07 7.43 -21.51
C LEU A 165 -8.87 7.15 -22.79
N LEU A 166 -8.19 7.04 -23.94
CA LEU A 166 -8.82 6.77 -25.23
C LEU A 166 -9.56 5.43 -25.23
N VAL A 167 -8.97 4.38 -24.64
CA VAL A 167 -9.63 3.07 -24.50
C VAL A 167 -10.86 3.14 -23.61
N LEU A 168 -10.76 3.79 -22.45
CA LEU A 168 -11.90 3.97 -21.54
C LEU A 168 -13.00 4.83 -22.18
N ALA A 169 -12.64 5.90 -22.88
CA ALA A 169 -13.59 6.72 -23.61
C ALA A 169 -14.27 5.92 -24.74
N GLY A 170 -13.52 5.13 -25.51
CA GLY A 170 -14.06 4.28 -26.55
C GLY A 170 -14.96 3.16 -26.03
N CYS A 171 -14.65 2.61 -24.85
CA CYS A 171 -15.45 1.55 -24.24
C CYS A 171 -16.74 2.07 -23.56
N PHE A 172 -16.68 3.24 -22.91
CA PHE A 172 -17.71 3.70 -21.96
C PHE A 172 -18.33 5.07 -22.24
N ALA A 173 -17.67 5.96 -22.97
CA ALA A 173 -18.12 7.36 -23.12
C ALA A 173 -18.72 7.66 -24.51
N VAL A 174 -18.09 7.15 -25.57
CA VAL A 174 -18.52 7.42 -26.95
C VAL A 174 -19.70 6.56 -27.34
N ARG A 175 -20.67 7.17 -28.04
CA ARG A 175 -21.81 6.48 -28.64
C ARG A 175 -21.41 5.90 -30.00
N GLY A 176 -21.68 4.62 -30.20
CA GLY A 176 -21.41 3.92 -31.47
C GLY A 176 -20.11 3.12 -31.45
N GLU A 177 -20.20 1.87 -31.89
CA GLU A 177 -19.08 0.92 -31.84
C GLU A 177 -17.90 1.33 -32.71
N ARG A 178 -18.16 1.83 -33.93
CA ARG A 178 -17.10 2.24 -34.85
C ARG A 178 -16.24 3.37 -34.28
N ALA A 179 -16.89 4.41 -33.76
CA ALA A 179 -16.22 5.56 -33.15
C ALA A 179 -15.44 5.15 -31.89
N GLY A 180 -16.01 4.26 -31.07
CA GLY A 180 -15.28 3.67 -29.94
C GLY A 180 -14.03 2.90 -30.38
N GLY A 181 -14.15 2.09 -31.44
CA GLY A 181 -13.02 1.35 -32.00
C GLY A 181 -11.94 2.24 -32.62
N VAL A 182 -12.28 3.39 -33.22
CA VAL A 182 -11.31 4.39 -33.69
C VAL A 182 -10.46 4.91 -32.53
N LEU A 183 -11.08 5.26 -31.39
CA LEU A 183 -10.33 5.72 -30.21
C LEU A 183 -9.35 4.65 -29.69
N VAL A 184 -9.80 3.40 -29.61
CA VAL A 184 -8.94 2.27 -29.20
C VAL A 184 -7.83 2.03 -30.23
N GLY A 185 -8.09 2.20 -31.53
CA GLY A 185 -7.09 2.07 -32.60
C GLY A 185 -6.03 3.17 -32.56
N VAL A 186 -6.43 4.43 -32.30
CA VAL A 186 -5.49 5.53 -32.04
C VAL A 186 -4.67 5.25 -30.79
N ALA A 187 -5.30 4.75 -29.71
CA ALA A 187 -4.58 4.34 -28.50
C ALA A 187 -3.53 3.25 -28.80
N ALA A 188 -3.85 2.27 -29.65
CA ALA A 188 -2.92 1.26 -30.10
C ALA A 188 -1.78 1.84 -30.95
N ALA A 189 -2.01 2.90 -31.73
CA ALA A 189 -0.96 3.57 -32.48
C ALA A 189 0.05 4.30 -31.56
N PHE A 190 -0.42 4.82 -30.42
CA PHE A 190 0.47 5.34 -29.36
C PHE A 190 1.17 4.22 -28.58
N GLN A 191 0.46 3.13 -28.29
CA GLN A 191 0.94 2.01 -27.47
C GLN A 191 0.47 0.68 -28.09
N PRO A 192 1.31 0.00 -28.90
CA PRO A 192 0.89 -1.15 -29.71
C PRO A 192 0.24 -2.30 -28.94
N THR A 193 0.62 -2.51 -27.68
CA THR A 193 0.04 -3.56 -26.84
C THR A 193 -1.44 -3.36 -26.53
N VAL A 194 -1.97 -2.15 -26.68
CA VAL A 194 -3.40 -1.85 -26.59
C VAL A 194 -4.21 -2.49 -27.73
N LEU A 195 -3.57 -3.00 -28.79
CA LEU A 195 -4.26 -3.78 -29.82
C LEU A 195 -4.92 -5.05 -29.25
N LEU A 196 -4.48 -5.55 -28.10
CA LEU A 196 -5.12 -6.67 -27.38
C LEU A 196 -6.57 -6.40 -26.94
N PHE A 197 -7.03 -5.14 -26.99
CA PHE A 197 -8.44 -4.82 -26.79
C PHE A 197 -9.31 -5.22 -27.98
N ALA A 198 -8.77 -5.37 -29.19
CA ALA A 198 -9.57 -5.80 -30.35
C ALA A 198 -10.16 -7.22 -30.16
N PRO A 199 -9.40 -8.25 -29.72
CA PRO A 199 -9.96 -9.54 -29.32
C PRO A 199 -11.05 -9.43 -28.25
N LEU A 200 -10.86 -8.61 -27.21
CA LEU A 200 -11.88 -8.40 -26.18
C LEU A 200 -13.18 -7.87 -26.82
N LEU A 201 -13.09 -6.83 -27.65
CA LEU A 201 -14.23 -6.25 -28.34
C LEU A 201 -14.89 -7.26 -29.28
N TRP A 202 -14.10 -8.06 -29.99
CA TRP A 202 -14.60 -9.07 -30.92
C TRP A 202 -15.42 -10.15 -30.21
N PHE A 203 -14.88 -10.73 -29.13
CA PHE A 203 -15.53 -11.80 -28.38
C PHE A 203 -16.65 -11.32 -27.46
N THR A 204 -16.73 -10.03 -27.17
CA THR A 204 -17.87 -9.42 -26.43
C THR A 204 -18.99 -8.94 -27.34
N GLY A 205 -18.95 -9.27 -28.64
CA GLY A 205 -19.99 -8.96 -29.62
C GLY A 205 -19.84 -7.60 -30.31
N ARG A 206 -18.87 -6.77 -29.90
CA ARG A 206 -18.57 -5.45 -30.50
C ARG A 206 -17.63 -5.56 -31.71
N ARG A 207 -17.99 -6.41 -32.68
CA ARG A 207 -17.14 -6.71 -33.86
C ARG A 207 -16.82 -5.48 -34.71
N PRO A 208 -17.78 -4.58 -35.03
CA PRO A 208 -17.47 -3.32 -35.70
C PRO A 208 -16.39 -2.50 -35.00
N ALA A 209 -16.42 -2.43 -33.66
CA ALA A 209 -15.39 -1.73 -32.89
C ALA A 209 -14.02 -2.40 -33.03
N ALA A 210 -13.97 -3.73 -32.94
CA ALA A 210 -12.71 -4.49 -33.10
C ALA A 210 -12.09 -4.29 -34.48
N VAL A 211 -12.89 -4.30 -35.54
CA VAL A 211 -12.42 -4.04 -36.92
C VAL A 211 -11.92 -2.62 -37.06
N THR A 212 -12.67 -1.61 -36.59
CA THR A 212 -12.21 -0.22 -36.68
C THR A 212 -10.97 0.02 -35.84
N THR A 213 -10.81 -0.63 -34.69
CA THR A 213 -9.55 -0.62 -33.92
C THR A 213 -8.37 -1.10 -34.76
N GLY A 214 -8.49 -2.27 -35.42
CA GLY A 214 -7.43 -2.81 -36.26
C GLY A 214 -7.11 -1.91 -37.46
N VAL A 215 -8.15 -1.42 -38.16
CA VAL A 215 -7.99 -0.54 -39.33
C VAL A 215 -7.35 0.79 -38.93
N THR A 216 -7.80 1.43 -37.85
CA THR A 216 -7.23 2.71 -37.38
C THR A 216 -5.79 2.55 -36.91
N PHE A 217 -5.46 1.46 -36.21
CA PHE A 217 -4.07 1.16 -35.85
C PHE A 217 -3.17 0.99 -37.07
N ALA A 218 -3.61 0.18 -38.04
CA ALA A 218 -2.89 -0.05 -39.29
C ALA A 218 -2.70 1.25 -40.08
N ALA A 219 -3.75 2.08 -40.20
CA ALA A 219 -3.69 3.37 -40.87
C ALA A 219 -2.72 4.34 -40.17
N GLY A 220 -2.76 4.42 -38.83
CA GLY A 220 -1.85 5.27 -38.06
C GLY A 220 -0.38 4.83 -38.19
N THR A 221 -0.14 3.53 -38.17
CA THR A 221 1.21 2.97 -38.33
C THR A 221 1.71 3.15 -39.76
N ALA A 222 0.86 2.92 -40.77
CA ALA A 222 1.20 3.16 -42.18
C ALA A 222 1.51 4.64 -42.45
N LEU A 223 0.75 5.57 -41.86
CA LEU A 223 1.03 7.00 -41.93
C LEU A 223 2.40 7.33 -41.32
N ALA A 224 2.73 6.75 -40.16
CA ALA A 224 4.03 6.96 -39.54
C ALA A 224 5.19 6.41 -40.40
N TRP A 225 5.01 5.24 -41.02
CA TRP A 225 5.97 4.68 -41.99
C TRP A 225 6.13 5.55 -43.24
N ALA A 226 5.05 6.14 -43.75
CA ALA A 226 5.10 7.00 -44.92
C ALA A 226 5.83 8.32 -44.66
N VAL A 227 5.66 8.90 -43.46
CA VAL A 227 6.28 10.19 -43.10
C VAL A 227 7.68 10.02 -42.49
N MET A 228 7.91 8.94 -41.72
CA MET A 228 9.15 8.69 -40.97
C MET A 228 9.63 7.24 -41.16
N PRO A 229 10.03 6.84 -42.38
CA PRO A 229 10.37 5.45 -42.70
C PRO A 229 11.58 4.93 -41.93
N GLY A 230 12.63 5.76 -41.77
CA GLY A 230 13.84 5.39 -41.01
C GLY A 230 13.54 5.13 -39.54
N ASP A 231 12.85 6.06 -38.87
CA ASP A 231 12.43 5.90 -37.47
C ASP A 231 11.49 4.71 -37.29
N SER A 232 10.60 4.47 -38.26
CA SER A 232 9.69 3.33 -38.22
C SER A 232 10.42 1.99 -38.34
N TYR A 233 11.42 1.89 -39.21
CA TYR A 233 12.29 0.72 -39.28
C TYR A 233 13.06 0.54 -37.96
N THR A 234 13.66 1.60 -37.42
CA THR A 234 14.41 1.55 -36.17
C THR A 234 13.55 1.09 -34.98
N TYR A 235 12.30 1.55 -34.88
CA TYR A 235 11.40 1.15 -33.80
C TYR A 235 10.91 -0.30 -33.94
N TRP A 236 10.36 -0.65 -35.11
CA TRP A 236 9.69 -1.94 -35.31
C TRP A 236 10.66 -3.10 -35.54
N VAL A 237 11.77 -2.85 -36.25
CA VAL A 237 12.71 -3.89 -36.65
C VAL A 237 13.92 -3.91 -35.75
N HIS A 238 14.63 -2.78 -35.59
CA HIS A 238 15.89 -2.76 -34.83
C HIS A 238 15.67 -2.91 -33.32
N HIS A 239 14.72 -2.15 -32.76
CA HIS A 239 14.37 -2.23 -31.34
C HIS A 239 13.21 -3.20 -31.06
N LEU A 240 12.73 -3.99 -32.04
CA LEU A 240 11.65 -4.97 -31.88
C LEU A 240 10.46 -4.44 -31.03
N ALA A 241 9.88 -3.31 -31.44
CA ALA A 241 8.83 -2.58 -30.73
C ALA A 241 9.27 -1.91 -29.40
N GLY A 242 10.50 -1.37 -29.39
CA GLY A 242 10.99 -0.48 -28.33
C GLY A 242 11.78 -1.14 -27.20
N VAL A 243 12.24 -2.37 -27.39
CA VAL A 243 13.27 -3.01 -26.55
C VAL A 243 14.56 -2.22 -26.63
N GLY A 244 15.13 -1.83 -25.49
CA GLY A 244 16.37 -1.06 -25.40
C GLY A 244 16.22 0.46 -25.49
N LEU A 245 15.02 0.97 -25.80
CA LEU A 245 14.72 2.40 -25.76
C LEU A 245 14.42 2.84 -24.32
N GLY A 246 14.97 3.98 -23.89
CA GLY A 246 14.75 4.59 -22.57
C GLY A 246 15.57 4.01 -21.44
N GLY A 247 16.21 2.86 -21.66
CA GLY A 247 17.09 2.23 -20.68
C GLY A 247 17.23 0.72 -20.90
N ARG A 248 17.97 0.07 -20.00
CA ARG A 248 18.19 -1.37 -20.06
C ARG A 248 16.88 -2.13 -19.84
N ALA A 249 16.66 -3.19 -20.63
CA ALA A 249 15.45 -4.01 -20.56
C ALA A 249 15.32 -4.79 -19.25
N ASP A 250 16.43 -5.08 -18.54
CA ASP A 250 16.47 -5.71 -17.22
C ASP A 250 16.22 -4.72 -16.06
N GLY A 251 16.19 -3.41 -16.33
CA GLY A 251 16.04 -2.38 -15.31
C GLY A 251 14.72 -2.48 -14.53
N LEU A 252 14.74 -2.08 -13.25
CA LEU A 252 13.57 -2.11 -12.35
C LEU A 252 12.39 -1.25 -12.84
N ALA A 253 12.65 -0.27 -13.72
CA ALA A 253 11.62 0.53 -14.35
C ALA A 253 10.77 -0.28 -15.35
N ASN A 254 11.32 -1.35 -15.92
CA ASN A 254 10.62 -2.26 -16.82
C ASN A 254 9.90 -3.37 -16.04
N GLN A 255 8.58 -3.34 -16.05
CA GLN A 255 7.71 -4.30 -15.36
C GLN A 255 7.01 -5.27 -16.33
N SER A 256 7.65 -5.59 -17.47
CA SER A 256 7.20 -6.64 -18.39
C SER A 256 7.71 -8.03 -18.02
N LEU A 257 7.08 -9.07 -18.59
CA LEU A 257 7.54 -10.46 -18.45
C LEU A 257 8.95 -10.66 -19.02
N HIS A 258 9.23 -10.04 -20.17
CA HIS A 258 10.57 -10.02 -20.76
C HIS A 258 11.60 -9.44 -19.79
N GLY A 259 11.34 -8.26 -19.21
CA GLY A 259 12.24 -7.66 -18.22
C GLY A 259 12.45 -8.53 -16.98
N ALA A 260 11.42 -9.26 -16.55
CA ALA A 260 11.53 -10.21 -15.43
C ALA A 260 12.42 -11.41 -15.77
N LEU A 261 12.28 -12.00 -16.98
CA LEU A 261 13.13 -13.11 -17.43
C LEU A 261 14.60 -12.70 -17.49
N LEU A 262 14.89 -11.49 -18.00
CA LEU A 262 16.24 -10.93 -18.02
C LEU A 262 16.80 -10.75 -16.59
N ARG A 263 15.98 -10.26 -15.64
CA ARG A 263 16.38 -10.17 -14.22
C ARG A 263 16.63 -11.51 -13.56
N PHE A 264 16.06 -12.60 -14.08
CA PHE A 264 16.39 -13.97 -13.66
C PHE A 264 17.66 -14.52 -14.30
N GLY A 265 18.39 -13.71 -15.07
CA GLY A 265 19.63 -14.09 -15.74
C GLY A 265 19.43 -14.88 -17.03
N LEU A 266 18.19 -14.98 -17.54
CA LEU A 266 17.92 -15.58 -18.84
C LEU A 266 18.28 -14.59 -19.94
N SER A 267 18.91 -15.07 -21.01
CA SER A 267 19.23 -14.26 -22.20
C SER A 267 19.36 -15.15 -23.44
N GLY A 268 19.28 -14.55 -24.62
CA GLY A 268 19.43 -15.26 -25.89
C GLY A 268 18.16 -16.01 -26.35
N PRO A 269 18.28 -17.02 -27.22
CA PRO A 269 17.13 -17.66 -27.86
C PRO A 269 16.14 -18.31 -26.88
N LEU A 270 16.63 -18.85 -25.76
CA LEU A 270 15.79 -19.45 -24.73
C LEU A 270 14.89 -18.42 -24.04
N GLU A 271 15.45 -17.25 -23.73
CA GLU A 271 14.70 -16.15 -23.13
C GLU A 271 13.56 -15.71 -24.07
N ILE A 272 13.87 -15.47 -25.35
CA ILE A 272 12.87 -15.08 -26.36
C ILE A 272 11.78 -16.16 -26.49
N ALA A 273 12.17 -17.44 -26.57
CA ALA A 273 11.22 -18.54 -26.68
C ALA A 273 10.29 -18.61 -25.46
N LEU A 274 10.84 -18.46 -24.25
CA LEU A 274 10.07 -18.44 -23.01
C LEU A 274 9.17 -17.20 -22.94
N PHE A 275 9.66 -16.03 -23.32
CA PHE A 275 8.88 -14.80 -23.36
C PHE A 275 7.69 -14.94 -24.31
N LEU A 276 7.89 -15.46 -25.53
CA LEU A 276 6.81 -15.67 -26.49
C LEU A 276 5.81 -16.72 -26.01
N ALA A 277 6.29 -17.86 -25.47
CA ALA A 277 5.42 -18.93 -24.99
C ALA A 277 4.59 -18.51 -23.78
N LEU A 278 5.24 -17.93 -22.76
CA LEU A 278 4.55 -17.43 -21.57
C LEU A 278 3.66 -16.24 -21.92
N GLY A 279 4.13 -15.32 -22.76
CA GLY A 279 3.35 -14.18 -23.24
C GLY A 279 2.08 -14.61 -23.96
N ALA A 280 2.16 -15.60 -24.85
CA ALA A 280 1.00 -16.20 -25.51
C ALA A 280 0.06 -16.87 -24.50
N ALA A 281 0.59 -17.62 -23.53
CA ALA A 281 -0.22 -18.23 -22.48
C ALA A 281 -0.96 -17.17 -21.63
N VAL A 282 -0.27 -16.11 -21.22
CA VAL A 282 -0.86 -14.99 -20.47
C VAL A 282 -1.93 -14.29 -21.31
N ALA A 283 -1.68 -14.05 -22.60
CA ALA A 283 -2.64 -13.45 -23.51
C ALA A 283 -3.91 -14.30 -23.64
N VAL A 284 -3.77 -15.60 -23.92
CA VAL A 284 -4.91 -16.51 -24.11
C VAL A 284 -5.72 -16.66 -22.84
N VAL A 285 -5.08 -16.96 -21.70
CA VAL A 285 -5.79 -17.17 -20.43
C VAL A 285 -6.40 -15.87 -19.93
N GLY A 286 -5.63 -14.77 -19.95
CA GLY A 286 -6.07 -13.47 -19.48
C GLY A 286 -7.22 -12.90 -20.31
N LEU A 287 -7.16 -12.97 -21.64
CA LEU A 287 -8.26 -12.51 -22.51
C LEU A 287 -9.51 -13.37 -22.36
N ARG A 288 -9.39 -14.70 -22.25
CA ARG A 288 -10.56 -15.57 -21.96
C ARG A 288 -11.24 -15.18 -20.65
N ARG A 289 -10.45 -14.89 -19.61
CA ARG A 289 -10.99 -14.40 -18.32
C ARG A 289 -11.63 -13.01 -18.47
N ALA A 290 -10.99 -12.09 -19.20
CA ALA A 290 -11.54 -10.76 -19.46
C ALA A 290 -12.90 -10.85 -20.17
N VAL A 291 -13.02 -11.65 -21.23
CA VAL A 291 -14.28 -11.88 -21.96
C VAL A 291 -15.35 -12.41 -21.02
N ARG A 292 -15.03 -13.43 -20.20
CA ARG A 292 -15.97 -13.98 -19.20
C ARG A 292 -16.49 -12.92 -18.22
N TYR A 293 -15.63 -12.03 -17.73
CA TYR A 293 -16.08 -10.95 -16.83
C TYR A 293 -16.84 -9.84 -17.57
N ALA A 294 -16.55 -9.59 -18.84
CA ALA A 294 -17.34 -8.68 -19.66
C ALA A 294 -18.76 -9.21 -19.88
N GLU A 295 -18.90 -10.49 -20.23
CA GLU A 295 -20.19 -11.19 -20.37
C GLU A 295 -20.98 -11.23 -19.06
N ASP A 296 -20.30 -11.38 -17.93
CA ASP A 296 -20.89 -11.28 -16.58
C ASP A 296 -21.36 -9.85 -16.23
N GLY A 297 -21.13 -8.86 -17.10
CA GLY A 297 -21.54 -7.48 -16.92
C GLY A 297 -20.56 -6.63 -16.09
N GLN A 298 -19.28 -7.03 -16.05
CA GLN A 298 -18.18 -6.33 -15.37
C GLN A 298 -17.15 -5.80 -16.39
N LEU A 299 -17.58 -5.02 -17.38
CA LEU A 299 -16.72 -4.54 -18.46
C LEU A 299 -15.48 -3.75 -17.97
N LEU A 300 -15.60 -2.96 -16.91
CA LEU A 300 -14.44 -2.24 -16.33
C LEU A 300 -13.37 -3.20 -15.81
N LEU A 301 -13.78 -4.30 -15.17
CA LEU A 301 -12.85 -5.34 -14.72
C LEU A 301 -12.22 -6.06 -15.92
N ALA A 302 -12.99 -6.34 -16.97
CA ALA A 302 -12.48 -6.93 -18.20
C ALA A 302 -11.43 -6.03 -18.86
N VAL A 303 -11.69 -4.73 -18.96
CA VAL A 303 -10.73 -3.72 -19.47
C VAL A 303 -9.47 -3.68 -18.63
N ALA A 304 -9.60 -3.70 -17.30
CA ALA A 304 -8.45 -3.73 -16.41
C ALA A 304 -7.61 -5.02 -16.57
N ILE A 305 -8.25 -6.18 -16.69
CA ILE A 305 -7.58 -7.46 -16.93
C ILE A 305 -6.85 -7.46 -18.26
N THR A 306 -7.49 -7.00 -19.35
CA THR A 306 -6.85 -6.87 -20.66
C THR A 306 -5.65 -5.93 -20.62
N GLY A 307 -5.76 -4.81 -19.90
CA GLY A 307 -4.63 -3.91 -19.67
C GLY A 307 -3.49 -4.55 -18.87
N CYS A 308 -3.80 -5.38 -17.85
CA CYS A 308 -2.78 -6.14 -17.11
C CYS A 308 -2.08 -7.18 -18.00
N VAL A 309 -2.80 -7.81 -18.93
CA VAL A 309 -2.22 -8.68 -19.96
C VAL A 309 -1.30 -7.87 -20.88
N ALA A 310 -1.73 -6.69 -21.33
CA ALA A 310 -0.90 -5.82 -22.18
C ALA A 310 0.41 -5.40 -21.49
N VAL A 311 0.37 -5.10 -20.19
CA VAL A 311 1.57 -4.81 -19.37
C VAL A 311 2.52 -6.01 -19.33
N ALA A 312 1.99 -7.21 -19.11
CA ALA A 312 2.80 -8.41 -18.97
C ALA A 312 3.45 -8.85 -20.29
N VAL A 313 2.69 -8.79 -21.40
CA VAL A 313 3.10 -9.33 -22.71
C VAL A 313 3.91 -8.30 -23.53
N SER A 314 3.92 -7.02 -23.15
CA SER A 314 4.78 -6.03 -23.82
C SER A 314 6.26 -6.41 -23.72
N PRO A 315 7.08 -6.19 -24.75
CA PRO A 315 8.53 -6.36 -24.65
C PRO A 315 9.14 -5.46 -23.56
N THR A 316 8.67 -4.21 -23.48
CA THR A 316 9.01 -3.26 -22.42
C THR A 316 7.74 -2.58 -21.91
N THR A 317 7.60 -2.48 -20.58
CA THR A 317 6.53 -1.70 -19.94
C THR A 317 7.12 -0.82 -18.85
N TRP A 318 7.22 0.46 -19.13
CA TRP A 318 7.77 1.46 -18.21
C TRP A 318 6.79 1.83 -17.10
N GLN A 319 7.30 2.34 -15.99
CA GLN A 319 6.49 2.66 -14.80
C GLN A 319 5.29 3.58 -15.08
N HIS A 320 5.43 4.52 -16.01
CA HIS A 320 4.36 5.44 -16.40
C HIS A 320 3.24 4.78 -17.22
N GLN A 321 3.41 3.55 -17.72
CA GLN A 321 2.42 2.78 -18.50
C GLN A 321 1.57 1.80 -17.66
N LEU A 322 1.79 1.75 -16.34
CA LEU A 322 1.22 0.72 -15.44
C LEU A 322 -0.18 1.05 -14.90
N LEU A 323 -0.83 2.11 -15.41
CA LEU A 323 -2.15 2.57 -14.95
C LEU A 323 -3.24 1.50 -15.04
N TRP A 324 -3.11 0.55 -15.96
CA TRP A 324 -4.02 -0.58 -16.11
C TRP A 324 -4.17 -1.40 -14.83
N VAL A 325 -3.08 -1.58 -14.08
CA VAL A 325 -3.08 -2.36 -12.84
C VAL A 325 -3.94 -1.66 -11.78
N LEU A 326 -3.93 -0.33 -11.72
CA LEU A 326 -4.78 0.43 -10.78
C LEU A 326 -6.27 0.23 -11.08
N LEU A 327 -6.67 0.13 -12.35
CA LEU A 327 -8.07 -0.11 -12.73
C LEU A 327 -8.57 -1.48 -12.23
N ALA A 328 -7.67 -2.42 -11.95
CA ALA A 328 -8.02 -3.74 -11.41
C ALA A 328 -8.62 -3.65 -9.99
N VAL A 329 -8.53 -2.50 -9.31
CA VAL A 329 -9.27 -2.22 -8.06
C VAL A 329 -10.78 -2.45 -8.20
N ALA A 330 -11.34 -2.38 -9.42
CA ALA A 330 -12.73 -2.69 -9.69
C ALA A 330 -13.12 -4.15 -9.34
N GLY A 331 -12.15 -5.06 -9.31
CA GLY A 331 -12.36 -6.48 -9.02
C GLY A 331 -12.73 -6.75 -7.56
N ARG A 332 -13.74 -7.60 -7.36
CA ARG A 332 -14.19 -8.02 -6.01
C ARG A 332 -13.72 -9.43 -5.70
N VAL A 333 -13.11 -9.62 -4.54
CA VAL A 333 -12.59 -10.92 -4.08
C VAL A 333 -13.20 -11.30 -2.73
N GLY A 334 -13.37 -12.60 -2.51
CA GLY A 334 -13.73 -13.17 -1.21
C GLY A 334 -15.21 -13.04 -0.83
N ARG A 335 -15.72 -14.03 -0.09
CA ARG A 335 -17.15 -14.08 0.28
C ARG A 335 -17.49 -13.14 1.45
N ARG A 336 -16.53 -12.88 2.34
CA ARG A 336 -16.70 -12.04 3.53
C ARG A 336 -16.51 -10.57 3.22
N ALA A 337 -17.17 -9.70 3.97
CA ALA A 337 -17.03 -8.25 3.81
C ALA A 337 -15.58 -7.79 4.08
N SER A 338 -14.88 -8.42 5.02
CA SER A 338 -13.46 -8.16 5.31
C SER A 338 -12.52 -8.47 4.13
N ASP A 339 -12.82 -9.51 3.37
CA ASP A 339 -11.94 -9.97 2.28
C ASP A 339 -12.06 -9.07 1.03
N ARG A 340 -13.13 -8.28 0.93
CA ARG A 340 -13.37 -7.36 -0.18
C ARG A 340 -12.30 -6.29 -0.31
N TYR A 341 -11.62 -5.96 0.79
CA TYR A 341 -10.58 -4.95 0.80
C TYR A 341 -9.22 -5.50 0.37
N VAL A 342 -9.01 -6.82 0.43
CA VAL A 342 -7.70 -7.45 0.21
C VAL A 342 -7.11 -7.05 -1.13
N TRP A 343 -7.89 -7.24 -2.20
CA TRP A 343 -7.44 -6.96 -3.55
C TRP A 343 -7.28 -5.46 -3.84
N PRO A 344 -8.30 -4.60 -3.61
CA PRO A 344 -8.17 -3.16 -3.73
C PRO A 344 -6.98 -2.58 -2.96
N VAL A 345 -6.79 -2.96 -1.69
CA VAL A 345 -5.69 -2.45 -0.87
C VAL A 345 -4.35 -2.92 -1.43
N THR A 346 -4.23 -4.20 -1.83
CA THR A 346 -2.99 -4.70 -2.44
C THR A 346 -2.64 -3.92 -3.69
N VAL A 347 -3.59 -3.74 -4.62
CA VAL A 347 -3.37 -2.97 -5.85
C VAL A 347 -2.99 -1.52 -5.55
N VAL A 348 -3.71 -0.86 -4.64
CA VAL A 348 -3.41 0.52 -4.25
C VAL A 348 -2.00 0.63 -3.66
N LEU A 349 -1.60 -0.28 -2.77
CA LEU A 349 -0.25 -0.26 -2.19
C LEU A 349 0.82 -0.49 -3.26
N VAL A 350 0.67 -1.50 -4.12
CA VAL A 350 1.62 -1.77 -5.23
C VAL A 350 1.71 -0.60 -6.20
N MET A 351 0.60 0.12 -6.42
CA MET A 351 0.55 1.27 -7.32
C MET A 351 0.99 2.59 -6.68
N THR A 352 1.13 2.70 -5.36
CA THR A 352 1.40 3.98 -4.67
C THR A 352 2.72 3.99 -3.91
N LEU A 353 3.13 2.84 -3.37
CA LEU A 353 4.33 2.72 -2.55
C LEU A 353 5.48 2.06 -3.33
N PRO A 354 6.72 2.49 -3.10
CA PRO A 354 7.90 1.76 -3.59
C PRO A 354 7.92 0.32 -3.07
N ALA A 355 8.34 -0.65 -3.90
CA ALA A 355 8.38 -2.06 -3.53
C ALA A 355 9.22 -2.33 -2.26
N LYS A 356 10.28 -1.55 -2.03
CA LYS A 356 11.11 -1.59 -0.81
C LYS A 356 10.35 -1.29 0.49
N MET A 357 9.20 -0.63 0.43
CA MET A 357 8.33 -0.43 1.60
C MET A 357 7.41 -1.63 1.85
N MET A 358 7.11 -2.41 0.81
CA MET A 358 6.15 -3.52 0.88
C MET A 358 6.80 -4.87 1.14
N LEU A 359 8.07 -5.05 0.76
CA LEU A 359 8.81 -6.29 0.95
C LEU A 359 10.17 -5.98 1.59
N PRO A 360 10.66 -6.83 2.51
CA PRO A 360 11.95 -6.61 3.16
C PRO A 360 13.11 -6.82 2.18
N ASP A 361 14.27 -6.25 2.51
CA ASP A 361 15.47 -6.38 1.70
C ASP A 361 16.20 -7.69 2.03
N MET A 362 15.77 -8.76 1.37
CA MET A 362 16.36 -10.08 1.50
C MET A 362 16.57 -10.64 0.09
N ALA A 363 17.75 -11.20 -0.19
CA ALA A 363 18.08 -11.75 -1.52
C ALA A 363 17.01 -12.73 -2.03
N ALA A 364 16.49 -13.58 -1.15
CA ALA A 364 15.41 -14.52 -1.45
C ALA A 364 14.09 -13.86 -1.92
N LEU A 365 13.87 -12.58 -1.59
CA LEU A 365 12.67 -11.82 -1.93
C LEU A 365 12.88 -10.80 -3.04
N HIS A 366 14.11 -10.59 -3.52
CA HIS A 366 14.40 -9.68 -4.64
C HIS A 366 13.56 -10.00 -5.89
N PRO A 367 13.41 -11.27 -6.34
CA PRO A 367 12.47 -11.64 -7.39
C PRO A 367 11.04 -11.10 -7.20
N LEU A 368 10.53 -11.17 -5.98
CA LEU A 368 9.16 -10.77 -5.66
C LEU A 368 9.04 -9.24 -5.56
N ARG A 369 10.04 -8.60 -4.96
CA ARG A 369 10.11 -7.16 -4.75
C ARG A 369 10.26 -6.40 -6.06
N ASP A 370 11.21 -6.84 -6.87
CA ASP A 370 11.61 -6.12 -8.08
C ASP A 370 10.58 -6.27 -9.21
N ASN A 371 9.71 -7.28 -9.11
CA ASN A 371 8.60 -7.55 -10.03
C ASN A 371 7.21 -7.33 -9.39
N ALA A 372 7.10 -6.61 -8.27
CA ALA A 372 5.85 -6.51 -7.51
C ALA A 372 4.66 -6.03 -8.36
N VAL A 373 4.88 -5.09 -9.29
CA VAL A 373 3.83 -4.59 -10.18
C VAL A 373 3.44 -5.62 -11.24
N LEU A 374 4.42 -6.25 -11.88
CA LEU A 374 4.18 -7.34 -12.82
C LEU A 374 3.41 -8.48 -12.16
N LEU A 375 3.78 -8.86 -10.94
CA LEU A 375 3.11 -9.91 -10.18
C LEU A 375 1.66 -9.53 -9.86
N ALA A 376 1.38 -8.27 -9.53
CA ALA A 376 0.01 -7.80 -9.38
C ALA A 376 -0.78 -7.86 -10.70
N ALA A 377 -0.16 -7.49 -11.83
CA ALA A 377 -0.78 -7.60 -13.15
C ALA A 377 -1.08 -9.06 -13.53
N LEU A 378 -0.12 -9.97 -13.34
CA LEU A 378 -0.28 -11.42 -13.56
C LEU A 378 -1.30 -12.03 -12.62
N ALA A 379 -1.32 -11.62 -11.35
CA ALA A 379 -2.32 -12.06 -10.38
C ALA A 379 -3.72 -11.65 -10.82
N ALA A 380 -3.93 -10.40 -11.24
CA ALA A 380 -5.20 -9.94 -11.80
C ALA A 380 -5.58 -10.76 -13.05
N ALA A 381 -4.63 -10.91 -13.98
CA ALA A 381 -4.85 -11.53 -15.28
C ALA A 381 -5.11 -13.04 -15.20
N LEU A 382 -4.48 -13.76 -14.28
CA LEU A 382 -4.44 -15.23 -14.30
C LEU A 382 -5.02 -15.88 -13.04
N VAL A 383 -4.72 -15.34 -11.85
CA VAL A 383 -4.85 -16.09 -10.59
C VAL A 383 -6.07 -15.68 -9.77
N VAL A 384 -6.30 -14.38 -9.60
CA VAL A 384 -7.22 -13.85 -8.60
C VAL A 384 -8.66 -14.20 -8.95
N PRO A 385 -9.39 -14.95 -8.11
CA PRO A 385 -10.75 -15.40 -8.41
C PRO A 385 -11.74 -14.27 -8.12
N PHE A 386 -11.90 -13.34 -9.07
CA PHE A 386 -12.91 -12.30 -8.94
C PHE A 386 -14.31 -12.91 -8.93
N LEU A 387 -15.16 -12.38 -8.06
CA LEU A 387 -16.53 -12.86 -7.92
C LEU A 387 -17.36 -12.47 -9.14
N SER A 388 -18.02 -13.45 -9.73
CA SER A 388 -19.08 -13.24 -10.72
C SER A 388 -20.29 -12.54 -10.08
N ARG A 389 -20.99 -11.72 -10.87
CA ARG A 389 -22.24 -11.05 -10.52
C ARG A 389 -23.37 -12.02 -10.23
N THR A 390 -23.30 -13.24 -10.75
CA THR A 390 -24.23 -14.34 -10.44
C THR A 390 -24.05 -14.90 -9.03
N SER A 391 -22.92 -14.65 -8.38
CA SER A 391 -22.67 -15.13 -7.03
C SER A 391 -23.61 -14.45 -6.02
N PRO A 392 -24.24 -15.18 -5.09
CA PRO A 392 -25.07 -14.57 -4.05
C PRO A 392 -24.29 -13.58 -3.19
N TYR A 393 -22.99 -13.82 -3.03
CA TYR A 393 -22.10 -12.96 -2.26
C TYR A 393 -21.71 -11.68 -3.00
N TYR A 394 -21.96 -11.52 -4.31
CA TYR A 394 -21.47 -10.36 -5.05
C TYR A 394 -22.02 -9.04 -4.49
N ARG A 395 -23.32 -9.01 -4.15
CA ARG A 395 -24.02 -7.86 -3.57
C ARG A 395 -24.09 -7.92 -2.04
N ALA A 396 -24.32 -9.10 -1.49
CA ALA A 396 -24.46 -9.32 -0.05
C ALA A 396 -23.30 -10.18 0.47
N PRO A 397 -22.12 -9.59 0.74
CA PRO A 397 -21.04 -10.33 1.37
C PRO A 397 -21.44 -10.78 2.78
N VAL A 398 -20.84 -11.86 3.26
CA VAL A 398 -21.02 -12.29 4.66
C VAL A 398 -20.57 -11.14 5.57
N PRO A 399 -21.46 -10.58 6.41
CA PRO A 399 -21.14 -9.44 7.26
C PRO A 399 -19.99 -9.74 8.21
N THR A 400 -19.19 -8.71 8.48
CA THR A 400 -18.20 -8.77 9.57
C THR A 400 -18.96 -8.72 10.89
N GLU A 401 -18.71 -9.67 11.79
CA GLU A 401 -19.27 -9.64 13.13
C GLU A 401 -18.57 -8.57 13.97
N TYR A 402 -19.37 -7.73 14.63
CA TYR A 402 -18.89 -6.68 15.52
C TYR A 402 -19.38 -6.92 16.95
N ALA A 403 -18.54 -6.62 17.93
CA ALA A 403 -18.97 -6.62 19.31
C ALA A 403 -19.95 -5.46 19.56
N PRO A 404 -20.92 -5.63 20.49
CA PRO A 404 -21.77 -4.53 20.90
C PRO A 404 -20.90 -3.38 21.45
N PRO A 405 -21.29 -2.11 21.20
CA PRO A 405 -20.62 -0.97 21.81
C PRO A 405 -20.72 -1.11 23.33
N VAL A 406 -19.61 -0.85 24.03
CA VAL A 406 -19.60 -0.93 25.49
C VAL A 406 -20.38 0.27 26.04
N PRO A 407 -21.42 0.07 26.86
CA PRO A 407 -22.11 1.17 27.51
C PRO A 407 -21.15 1.81 28.51
N THR A 408 -20.81 3.08 28.26
CA THR A 408 -19.95 3.86 29.15
C THR A 408 -20.80 4.84 29.94
N ARG A 409 -20.37 5.13 31.16
CA ARG A 409 -20.99 6.16 32.01
C ARG A 409 -20.92 7.56 31.38
N TRP A 410 -19.99 7.77 30.44
CA TRP A 410 -19.69 9.05 29.82
C TRP A 410 -20.06 8.97 28.34
N LYS A 411 -21.06 9.75 27.91
CA LYS A 411 -21.59 9.73 26.52
C LYS A 411 -20.50 9.90 25.43
N SER A 412 -19.35 10.45 25.80
CA SER A 412 -18.19 10.76 24.94
C SER A 412 -17.07 9.72 24.96
N VAL A 413 -17.18 8.60 25.70
CA VAL A 413 -16.19 7.51 25.65
C VAL A 413 -16.87 6.28 25.06
N PRO A 414 -16.36 5.64 23.98
CA PRO A 414 -15.16 5.98 23.23
C PRO A 414 -15.29 7.29 22.44
N LEU A 415 -14.23 8.12 22.45
CA LEU A 415 -14.17 9.46 21.81
C LEU A 415 -14.47 9.41 20.30
N LEU A 416 -14.22 8.27 19.67
CA LEU A 416 -14.52 8.01 18.27
C LEU A 416 -15.31 6.68 18.16
N PRO A 417 -16.66 6.70 18.21
CA PRO A 417 -17.49 5.50 18.04
C PRO A 417 -17.42 4.88 16.63
N ILE A 418 -16.47 5.33 15.81
CA ILE A 418 -16.24 4.93 14.43
C ILE A 418 -15.54 3.57 14.37
N VAL A 419 -14.68 3.23 15.35
CA VAL A 419 -13.92 1.98 15.36
C VAL A 419 -14.75 0.86 15.98
N ARG A 420 -15.64 0.27 15.17
CA ARG A 420 -16.40 -0.91 15.60
C ARG A 420 -15.45 -2.08 15.83
N ARG A 421 -15.65 -2.79 16.95
CA ARG A 421 -14.79 -3.89 17.36
C ARG A 421 -15.10 -5.15 16.55
N VAL A 422 -14.23 -5.50 15.62
CA VAL A 422 -14.39 -6.71 14.79
C VAL A 422 -14.06 -7.97 15.59
N LEU A 423 -14.97 -8.93 15.62
CA LEU A 423 -14.79 -10.23 16.31
C LEU A 423 -14.14 -11.29 15.41
N THR A 424 -14.22 -11.12 14.10
CA THR A 424 -13.67 -12.08 13.14
C THR A 424 -12.16 -11.93 12.96
N ARG A 425 -11.48 -13.06 12.69
CA ARG A 425 -10.06 -13.08 12.32
C ARG A 425 -9.78 -12.11 11.15
N PRO A 426 -8.79 -11.21 11.26
CA PRO A 426 -8.40 -10.36 10.15
C PRO A 426 -7.81 -11.17 9.00
N ASN A 427 -7.90 -10.63 7.78
CA ASN A 427 -7.26 -11.26 6.64
C ASN A 427 -5.73 -11.18 6.78
N LEU A 428 -5.03 -12.32 6.68
CA LEU A 428 -3.59 -12.41 6.93
C LEU A 428 -2.79 -11.47 6.03
N LEU A 429 -3.12 -11.40 4.74
CA LEU A 429 -2.38 -10.57 3.79
C LEU A 429 -2.48 -9.09 4.15
N LEU A 430 -3.67 -8.62 4.53
CA LEU A 430 -3.87 -7.23 4.97
C LEU A 430 -3.10 -6.93 6.26
N GLU A 431 -3.02 -7.88 7.19
CA GLU A 431 -2.27 -7.71 8.44
C GLU A 431 -0.77 -7.65 8.18
N LEU A 432 -0.24 -8.55 7.35
CA LEU A 432 1.17 -8.54 6.96
C LEU A 432 1.53 -7.25 6.23
N LEU A 433 0.69 -6.79 5.30
CA LEU A 433 0.89 -5.52 4.60
C LEU A 433 0.82 -4.33 5.56
N LEU A 434 -0.14 -4.30 6.49
CA LEU A 434 -0.24 -3.26 7.50
C LEU A 434 1.03 -3.20 8.34
N ILE A 435 1.45 -4.33 8.92
CA ILE A 435 2.67 -4.41 9.75
C ILE A 435 3.89 -3.95 8.94
N ARG A 436 4.05 -4.45 7.71
CA ARG A 436 5.22 -4.17 6.89
C ARG A 436 5.31 -2.72 6.45
N VAL A 437 4.20 -2.14 5.96
CA VAL A 437 4.14 -0.74 5.53
C VAL A 437 4.28 0.20 6.73
N THR A 438 3.62 -0.10 7.85
CA THR A 438 3.78 0.71 9.07
C THR A 438 5.20 0.64 9.60
N TYR A 439 5.83 -0.54 9.62
CA TYR A 439 7.23 -0.67 10.03
C TYR A 439 8.18 0.07 9.08
N ALA A 440 7.94 0.01 7.76
CA ALA A 440 8.74 0.76 6.78
C ALA A 440 8.60 2.28 7.01
N ALA A 441 7.38 2.77 7.20
CA ALA A 441 7.13 4.18 7.49
C ALA A 441 7.78 4.61 8.82
N TYR A 442 7.62 3.80 9.86
CA TYR A 442 8.25 3.98 11.16
C TYR A 442 9.77 4.08 11.02
N SER A 443 10.40 3.18 10.27
CA SER A 443 11.85 3.17 10.07
C SER A 443 12.34 4.44 9.36
N GLN A 444 11.61 4.92 8.36
CA GLN A 444 11.96 6.15 7.65
C GLN A 444 11.84 7.38 8.56
N VAL A 445 10.76 7.48 9.34
CA VAL A 445 10.57 8.58 10.30
C VAL A 445 11.64 8.53 11.40
N ARG A 446 11.98 7.34 11.92
CA ARG A 446 13.01 7.18 12.94
C ARG A 446 14.39 7.65 12.46
N ILE A 447 14.75 7.35 11.20
CA ILE A 447 16.00 7.83 10.61
C ILE A 447 15.97 9.35 10.45
N ALA A 448 14.85 9.92 9.98
CA ALA A 448 14.69 11.37 9.83
C ALA A 448 14.66 12.13 11.17
N ALA A 449 14.29 11.46 12.27
CA ALA A 449 14.22 12.02 13.62
C ALA A 449 15.58 12.04 14.35
N ALA A 450 16.70 11.69 13.70
CA ALA A 450 18.01 11.74 14.33
C ALA A 450 18.41 13.20 14.66
N GLY A 451 18.46 13.51 15.96
CA GLY A 451 19.02 14.76 16.47
C GLY A 451 20.55 14.80 16.35
N SER A 452 21.15 15.95 16.68
CA SER A 452 22.61 16.06 16.73
C SER A 452 23.20 15.19 17.86
N ARG A 453 24.38 14.62 17.65
CA ARG A 453 25.11 13.85 18.67
C ARG A 453 25.25 14.61 19.98
N ALA A 454 25.65 15.88 19.91
CA ALA A 454 25.85 16.73 21.09
C ALA A 454 24.58 16.87 21.92
N THR A 455 23.43 17.09 21.27
CA THR A 455 22.13 17.16 21.95
C THR A 455 21.77 15.84 22.64
N ALA A 456 22.08 14.72 21.99
CA ALA A 456 21.78 13.40 22.54
C ALA A 456 22.66 13.04 23.75
N GLU A 457 23.94 13.43 23.72
CA GLU A 457 24.86 13.28 24.85
C GLU A 457 24.45 14.18 26.03
N GLU A 458 24.06 15.44 25.79
CA GLU A 458 23.54 16.35 26.83
C GLU A 458 22.30 15.75 27.52
N HIS A 459 21.36 15.19 26.77
CA HIS A 459 20.23 14.46 27.34
C HIS A 459 20.67 13.21 28.12
N GLY A 460 21.76 12.55 27.71
CA GLY A 460 22.38 11.45 28.45
C GLY A 460 22.87 11.88 29.82
N GLU A 461 23.54 13.02 29.90
CA GLU A 461 23.98 13.62 31.17
C GLU A 461 22.80 13.98 32.08
N GLN A 462 21.72 14.53 31.51
CA GLN A 462 20.49 14.84 32.25
C GLN A 462 19.87 13.58 32.86
N ILE A 463 19.74 12.50 32.09
CA ILE A 463 19.20 11.22 32.56
C ILE A 463 20.09 10.64 33.67
N LEU A 464 21.41 10.63 33.47
CA LEU A 464 22.36 10.18 34.49
C LEU A 464 22.26 11.00 35.79
N ALA A 465 22.08 12.31 35.69
CA ALA A 465 21.90 13.17 36.87
C ALA A 465 20.61 12.82 37.64
N ILE A 466 19.53 12.53 36.92
CA ILE A 466 18.26 12.09 37.53
C ILE A 466 18.43 10.72 38.18
N GLU A 467 19.06 9.76 37.50
CA GLU A 467 19.29 8.42 38.05
C GLU A 467 20.15 8.45 39.31
N LYS A 468 21.23 9.26 39.32
CA LYS A 468 22.03 9.51 40.53
C LYS A 468 21.19 10.10 41.67
N ALA A 469 20.33 11.07 41.36
CA ALA A 469 19.44 11.66 42.37
C ALA A 469 18.43 10.65 42.93
N LEU A 470 18.06 9.63 42.15
CA LEU A 470 17.17 8.53 42.55
C LEU A 470 17.91 7.31 43.09
N PHE A 471 19.25 7.33 43.15
CA PHE A 471 20.10 6.19 43.52
C PHE A 471 19.88 4.95 42.63
N LEU A 472 19.67 5.20 41.33
CA LEU A 472 19.48 4.17 40.31
C LEU A 472 20.71 3.95 39.42
N ASP A 473 21.82 4.66 39.63
CA ASP A 473 23.02 4.67 38.78
C ASP A 473 23.87 3.37 38.90
N VAL A 474 23.26 2.23 38.59
CA VAL A 474 23.87 0.90 38.69
C VAL A 474 24.39 0.37 37.36
N GLU A 475 24.13 1.06 36.25
CA GLU A 475 24.45 0.66 34.87
C GLU A 475 25.92 0.24 34.74
N HIS A 476 26.84 1.07 35.24
CA HIS A 476 28.27 0.82 35.17
C HIS A 476 28.65 -0.45 35.94
N TRP A 477 28.13 -0.62 37.17
CA TRP A 477 28.42 -1.79 37.99
C TRP A 477 27.87 -3.07 37.36
N VAL A 478 26.63 -3.05 36.86
CA VAL A 478 26.01 -4.21 36.21
C VAL A 478 26.78 -4.58 34.94
N ASN A 479 27.11 -3.62 34.08
CA ASN A 479 27.84 -3.84 32.83
C ASN A 479 29.21 -4.48 33.10
N HIS A 480 30.04 -3.88 33.95
CA HIS A 480 31.38 -4.42 34.25
C HIS A 480 31.34 -5.78 34.97
N THR A 481 30.32 -6.01 35.81
CA THR A 481 30.13 -7.33 36.45
C THR A 481 29.79 -8.40 35.41
N VAL A 482 28.87 -8.11 34.48
CA VAL A 482 28.46 -9.06 33.43
C VAL A 482 29.60 -9.30 32.43
N VAL A 483 30.35 -8.26 32.05
CA VAL A 483 31.52 -8.37 31.17
C VAL A 483 32.56 -9.33 31.75
N GLY A 484 32.75 -9.34 33.07
CA GLY A 484 33.65 -10.27 33.75
C GLY A 484 33.20 -11.74 33.71
N ILE A 485 31.94 -12.02 33.36
CA ILE A 485 31.32 -13.35 33.35
C ILE A 485 30.92 -13.71 31.92
N GLY A 486 31.85 -14.31 31.15
CA GLY A 486 31.69 -14.55 29.71
C GLY A 486 30.38 -15.19 29.28
N TRP A 487 29.94 -16.28 29.93
CA TRP A 487 28.67 -16.95 29.57
C TRP A 487 27.43 -16.07 29.83
N LEU A 488 27.49 -15.19 30.83
CA LEU A 488 26.39 -14.31 31.20
C LEU A 488 26.30 -13.12 30.24
N ARG A 489 27.46 -12.59 29.83
CA ARG A 489 27.58 -11.62 28.74
C ARG A 489 26.99 -12.20 27.44
N ASP A 490 27.47 -13.36 27.01
CA ASP A 490 27.03 -13.99 25.77
C ASP A 490 25.51 -14.30 25.80
N PHE A 491 24.96 -14.68 26.97
CA PHE A 491 23.53 -14.84 27.17
C PHE A 491 22.76 -13.53 26.99
N PHE A 492 23.19 -12.44 27.64
CA PHE A 492 22.51 -11.15 27.53
C PHE A 492 22.64 -10.53 26.15
N ASP A 493 23.78 -10.68 25.46
CA ASP A 493 23.97 -10.24 24.08
C ASP A 493 23.04 -11.00 23.13
N PHE A 494 22.96 -12.33 23.26
CA PHE A 494 22.03 -13.15 22.47
C PHE A 494 20.58 -12.80 22.76
N TYR A 495 20.24 -12.61 24.04
CA TYR A 495 18.88 -12.28 24.46
C TYR A 495 18.44 -10.91 23.95
N TYR A 496 19.31 -9.90 24.10
CA TYR A 496 19.12 -8.54 23.61
C TYR A 496 18.89 -8.52 22.10
N THR A 497 19.74 -9.19 21.33
CA THR A 497 19.68 -9.18 19.85
C THR A 497 18.51 -9.98 19.27
N SER A 498 18.09 -11.07 19.93
CA SER A 498 17.17 -12.04 19.31
C SER A 498 15.72 -11.97 19.81
N PHE A 499 15.51 -11.98 21.12
CA PHE A 499 14.18 -12.29 21.68
C PHE A 499 13.17 -11.16 21.51
N HIS A 500 13.62 -9.91 21.41
CA HIS A 500 12.74 -8.76 21.24
C HIS A 500 12.01 -8.76 19.88
N PHE A 501 12.47 -9.50 18.87
CA PHE A 501 11.72 -9.72 17.62
C PHE A 501 10.94 -11.04 17.63
N VAL A 502 11.59 -12.13 18.06
CA VAL A 502 11.02 -13.48 17.97
C VAL A 502 9.76 -13.62 18.82
N LEU A 503 9.76 -13.11 20.04
CA LEU A 503 8.64 -13.29 20.97
C LEU A 503 7.40 -12.48 20.59
N PRO A 504 7.48 -11.18 20.27
CA PRO A 504 6.30 -10.44 19.82
C PRO A 504 5.65 -11.07 18.59
N LEU A 505 6.44 -11.49 17.61
CA LEU A 505 5.93 -12.17 16.41
C LEU A 505 5.28 -13.52 16.76
N THR A 506 5.88 -14.29 17.67
CA THR A 506 5.32 -15.56 18.13
C THR A 506 3.99 -15.36 18.87
N VAL A 507 3.91 -14.39 19.80
CA VAL A 507 2.68 -14.05 20.52
C VAL A 507 1.59 -13.61 19.54
N LEU A 508 1.91 -12.73 18.59
CA LEU A 508 0.97 -12.30 17.55
C LEU A 508 0.50 -13.48 16.69
N ALA A 509 1.38 -14.38 16.27
CA ALA A 509 1.02 -15.56 15.48
C ALA A 509 0.10 -16.51 16.26
N VAL A 510 0.42 -16.80 17.52
CA VAL A 510 -0.40 -17.64 18.40
C VAL A 510 -1.79 -17.02 18.59
N LEU A 511 -1.87 -15.72 18.87
CA LEU A 511 -3.14 -15.02 19.00
C LEU A 511 -3.93 -15.00 17.68
N TYR A 512 -3.27 -14.76 16.55
CA TYR A 512 -3.92 -14.76 15.24
C TYR A 512 -4.62 -16.09 14.95
N VAL A 513 -3.96 -17.20 15.29
CA VAL A 513 -4.48 -18.56 15.08
C VAL A 513 -5.53 -18.93 16.13
N ARG A 514 -5.25 -18.72 17.42
CA ARG A 514 -6.06 -19.29 18.52
C ARG A 514 -7.06 -18.32 19.14
N ARG A 515 -6.83 -17.01 19.02
CA ARG A 515 -7.57 -15.95 19.74
C ARG A 515 -7.71 -14.67 18.87
N PRO A 516 -8.42 -14.72 17.72
CA PRO A 516 -8.45 -13.63 16.74
C PRO A 516 -8.98 -12.29 17.28
N VAL A 517 -9.85 -12.35 18.31
CA VAL A 517 -10.35 -11.15 18.99
C VAL A 517 -9.24 -10.50 19.84
N ASP A 518 -8.53 -11.31 20.63
CA ASP A 518 -7.41 -10.84 21.46
C ASP A 518 -6.23 -10.37 20.59
N TYR A 519 -6.00 -11.00 19.43
CA TYR A 519 -4.99 -10.57 18.46
C TYR A 519 -5.16 -9.10 18.06
N ARG A 520 -6.39 -8.66 17.72
CA ARG A 520 -6.64 -7.27 17.29
C ARG A 520 -6.37 -6.27 18.41
N TRP A 521 -6.76 -6.61 19.64
CA TRP A 521 -6.51 -5.80 20.83
C TRP A 521 -5.01 -5.68 21.10
N ALA A 522 -4.31 -6.81 21.17
CA ALA A 522 -2.89 -6.86 21.46
C ALA A 522 -2.08 -6.14 20.37
N ARG A 523 -2.36 -6.40 19.09
CA ARG A 523 -1.70 -5.77 17.94
C ARG A 523 -1.92 -4.26 17.90
N SER A 524 -3.14 -3.77 18.16
CA SER A 524 -3.39 -2.31 18.22
C SER A 524 -2.58 -1.64 19.31
N ALA A 525 -2.53 -2.23 20.50
CA ALA A 525 -1.75 -1.68 21.62
C ALA A 525 -0.26 -1.61 21.30
N LEU A 526 0.30 -2.68 20.70
CA LEU A 526 1.70 -2.70 20.25
C LEU A 526 1.97 -1.63 19.18
N GLY A 527 1.07 -1.48 18.22
CA GLY A 527 1.15 -0.47 17.18
C GLY A 527 1.15 0.95 17.74
N PHE A 528 0.22 1.26 18.66
CA PHE A 528 0.18 2.57 19.31
C PHE A 528 1.43 2.83 20.16
N ALA A 529 1.88 1.86 20.96
CA ALA A 529 3.10 2.00 21.75
C ALA A 529 4.32 2.31 20.87
N THR A 530 4.43 1.62 19.73
CA THR A 530 5.52 1.82 18.76
C THR A 530 5.45 3.19 18.09
N LEU A 531 4.24 3.68 17.76
CA LEU A 531 4.06 5.03 17.21
C LEU A 531 4.33 6.13 18.24
N LEU A 532 3.95 5.93 19.51
CA LEU A 532 4.25 6.85 20.59
C LEU A 532 5.75 6.93 20.88
N ALA A 533 6.47 5.81 20.74
CA ALA A 533 7.92 5.80 20.86
C ALA A 533 8.62 6.69 19.83
N LEU A 534 8.09 6.79 18.58
CA LEU A 534 8.62 7.75 17.59
C LEU A 534 8.55 9.19 18.07
N LEU A 535 7.48 9.57 18.77
CA LEU A 535 7.36 10.91 19.33
C LEU A 535 8.44 11.14 20.39
N GLY A 536 8.72 10.12 21.22
CA GLY A 536 9.83 10.16 22.17
C GLY A 536 11.18 10.38 21.47
N PHE A 537 11.50 9.56 20.46
CA PHE A 537 12.76 9.70 19.72
C PHE A 537 12.93 11.04 19.02
N TRP A 538 11.81 11.64 18.58
CA TRP A 538 11.83 12.93 17.90
C TRP A 538 11.92 14.12 18.87
N LEU A 539 11.24 14.05 20.01
CA LEU A 539 11.22 15.12 21.01
C LEU A 539 12.43 15.09 21.95
N TYR A 540 13.00 13.92 22.19
CA TYR A 540 14.09 13.71 23.15
C TYR A 540 15.12 12.71 22.60
N PRO A 541 15.93 13.10 21.60
CA PRO A 541 17.04 12.28 21.13
C PRO A 541 18.01 12.03 22.29
N LEU A 542 18.37 10.78 22.57
CA LEU A 542 19.10 10.40 23.78
C LEU A 542 20.20 9.40 23.44
N ALA A 543 21.42 9.73 23.86
CA ALA A 543 22.56 8.83 23.78
C ALA A 543 22.42 7.71 24.82
N PRO A 544 22.56 6.43 24.43
CA PRO A 544 22.61 5.32 25.37
C PRO A 544 23.92 5.35 26.18
N PRO A 545 23.98 4.67 27.35
CA PRO A 545 25.15 4.70 28.23
C PRO A 545 26.47 4.31 27.55
N ARG A 546 26.44 3.30 26.66
CA ARG A 546 27.60 2.86 25.86
C ARG A 546 28.15 3.90 24.88
N LEU A 547 27.37 4.93 24.55
CA LEU A 547 27.79 6.02 23.67
C LEU A 547 28.21 7.29 24.43
N MET A 548 28.29 7.22 25.76
CA MET A 548 28.78 8.31 26.61
C MET A 548 30.28 8.09 26.90
N PRO A 549 31.20 8.86 26.29
CA PRO A 549 32.64 8.57 26.34
C PRO A 549 33.22 8.56 27.76
N GLU A 550 32.74 9.47 28.62
CA GLU A 550 33.26 9.68 29.97
C GLU A 550 32.84 8.60 30.98
N LEU A 551 31.94 7.69 30.61
CA LEU A 551 31.37 6.71 31.55
C LEU A 551 32.09 5.36 31.56
N GLY A 552 32.93 5.07 30.57
CA GLY A 552 33.67 3.79 30.51
C GLY A 552 32.77 2.55 30.42
N ILE A 553 31.54 2.69 29.93
CA ILE A 553 30.59 1.57 29.72
C ILE A 553 30.96 0.82 28.45
N ILE A 554 31.00 -0.51 28.52
CA ILE A 554 31.41 -1.39 27.43
C ILE A 554 30.18 -1.79 26.60
N ASP A 555 30.20 -1.51 25.30
CA ASP A 555 29.24 -2.09 24.33
C ASP A 555 29.60 -3.57 24.10
N THR A 556 28.89 -4.46 24.77
CA THR A 556 29.12 -5.91 24.66
C THR A 556 28.63 -6.49 23.34
N VAL A 557 27.67 -5.82 22.70
CA VAL A 557 26.99 -6.32 21.49
C VAL A 557 27.79 -6.01 20.23
N ASN A 558 28.33 -4.80 20.13
CA ASN A 558 29.08 -4.33 18.94
C ASN A 558 30.59 -4.24 19.18
N GLY A 559 31.07 -4.53 20.40
CA GLY A 559 32.45 -4.35 20.78
C GLY A 559 32.80 -2.89 21.12
N VAL A 560 34.04 -2.67 21.58
CA VAL A 560 34.54 -1.35 22.00
C VAL A 560 34.38 -0.35 20.85
N GLN A 561 33.67 0.74 21.13
CA GLN A 561 33.33 1.75 20.13
C GLN A 561 34.48 2.74 19.96
N ASP A 562 34.98 2.88 18.73
CA ASP A 562 35.81 4.01 18.33
C ASP A 562 34.90 5.20 17.98
N PHE A 563 34.86 6.21 18.84
CA PHE A 563 34.01 7.39 18.64
C PHE A 563 34.44 8.31 17.48
N SER A 564 35.61 8.05 16.88
CA SER A 564 36.10 8.72 15.66
C SER A 564 35.77 7.94 14.39
N GLN A 565 35.63 6.61 14.46
CA GLN A 565 35.20 5.71 13.38
C GLN A 565 34.30 4.59 13.92
N PRO A 566 33.04 4.89 14.26
CA PRO A 566 32.23 3.92 14.99
C PRO A 566 31.72 2.79 14.09
N ASP A 567 31.87 1.54 14.55
CA ASP A 567 31.30 0.35 13.91
C ASP A 567 30.13 -0.20 14.74
N TYR A 568 28.94 -0.09 14.15
CA TYR A 568 27.68 -0.52 14.76
C TYR A 568 27.13 -1.81 14.13
N GLY A 569 27.86 -2.43 13.20
CA GLY A 569 27.35 -3.53 12.38
C GLY A 569 26.32 -3.10 11.33
N THR A 570 26.19 -3.88 10.26
CA THR A 570 25.44 -3.52 9.04
C THR A 570 23.93 -3.37 9.24
N LEU A 571 23.34 -4.08 10.21
CA LEU A 571 21.90 -3.98 10.54
C LEU A 571 21.58 -2.81 11.48
N THR A 572 22.50 -2.45 12.37
CA THR A 572 22.32 -1.39 13.37
C THR A 572 22.70 -0.01 12.82
N ALA A 573 23.63 0.07 11.85
CA ALA A 573 23.95 1.30 11.09
C ALA A 573 22.73 1.88 10.34
N LEU A 574 21.73 1.05 10.04
CA LEU A 574 20.46 1.46 9.43
C LEU A 574 19.43 1.96 10.46
N THR A 575 19.78 2.01 11.75
CA THR A 575 18.91 2.48 12.83
C THR A 575 19.51 3.68 13.55
N ASN A 576 18.67 4.62 13.99
CA ASN A 576 19.11 5.78 14.77
C ASN A 576 19.65 5.32 16.14
N GLN A 577 20.96 5.47 16.35
CA GLN A 577 21.71 5.07 17.55
C GLN A 577 21.44 5.98 18.76
N TYR A 578 21.01 7.22 18.53
CA TYR A 578 20.69 8.22 19.55
C TYR A 578 19.19 8.25 19.87
N ALA A 579 18.54 7.09 19.76
CA ALA A 579 17.12 6.90 20.03
C ALA A 579 16.94 5.91 21.19
N ALA A 580 17.60 6.18 22.33
CA ALA A 580 17.58 5.30 23.49
C ALA A 580 16.22 5.34 24.24
N MET A 581 15.65 6.53 24.49
CA MET A 581 14.36 6.67 25.18
C MET A 581 13.20 6.94 24.22
N PRO A 582 12.05 6.25 24.34
CA PRO A 582 11.77 5.12 25.23
C PRO A 582 12.34 3.79 24.72
N SER A 583 12.74 2.90 25.63
CA SER A 583 13.27 1.58 25.25
C SER A 583 12.17 0.69 24.63
N LEU A 584 12.19 0.52 23.31
CA LEU A 584 11.28 -0.39 22.62
C LEU A 584 11.59 -1.87 22.86
N HIS A 585 12.85 -2.23 23.16
CA HIS A 585 13.21 -3.59 23.59
C HIS A 585 12.42 -3.96 24.84
N PHE A 586 12.51 -3.12 25.88
CA PHE A 586 11.73 -3.31 27.09
C PHE A 586 10.23 -3.14 26.87
N GLY A 587 9.81 -2.15 26.07
CA GLY A 587 8.39 -1.94 25.76
C GLY A 587 7.72 -3.15 25.10
N TRP A 588 8.33 -3.73 24.07
CA TRP A 588 7.77 -4.90 23.37
C TRP A 588 7.80 -6.17 24.23
N SER A 589 8.83 -6.35 25.05
CA SER A 589 8.89 -7.47 26.00
C SER A 589 7.85 -7.33 27.12
N LEU A 590 7.66 -6.12 27.65
CA LEU A 590 6.62 -5.83 28.63
C LEU A 590 5.23 -6.05 28.03
N TRP A 591 5.00 -5.60 26.80
CA TRP A 591 3.78 -5.89 26.06
C TRP A 591 3.54 -7.40 25.95
N CYS A 592 4.55 -8.20 25.60
CA CYS A 592 4.43 -9.66 25.56
C CYS A 592 4.03 -10.22 26.92
N GLY A 593 4.72 -9.81 27.99
CA GLY A 593 4.47 -10.29 29.34
C GLY A 593 3.05 -9.96 29.82
N LEU A 594 2.59 -8.73 29.60
CA LEU A 594 1.23 -8.30 29.92
C LEU A 594 0.17 -9.08 29.12
N VAL A 595 0.37 -9.23 27.80
CA VAL A 595 -0.55 -9.99 26.95
C VAL A 595 -0.62 -11.45 27.39
N ILE A 596 0.51 -12.10 27.67
CA ILE A 596 0.55 -13.48 28.15
C ILE A 596 -0.10 -13.58 29.54
N ALA A 597 0.20 -12.68 30.47
CA ALA A 597 -0.40 -12.67 31.81
C ALA A 597 -1.93 -12.57 31.78
N VAL A 598 -2.45 -11.81 30.81
CA VAL A 598 -3.88 -11.53 30.61
C VAL A 598 -4.61 -12.63 29.82
N VAL A 599 -3.94 -13.30 28.87
CA VAL A 599 -4.57 -14.29 27.98
C VAL A 599 -4.30 -15.74 28.41
N ALA A 600 -3.18 -16.02 29.05
CA ALA A 600 -2.77 -17.39 29.37
C ALA A 600 -3.61 -17.99 30.52
N PRO A 601 -4.05 -19.25 30.41
CA PRO A 601 -4.92 -19.88 31.40
C PRO A 601 -4.17 -20.35 32.66
N LYS A 602 -2.89 -20.71 32.55
CA LYS A 602 -2.12 -21.35 33.64
C LYS A 602 -1.15 -20.37 34.29
N GLY A 603 -1.01 -20.44 35.62
CA GLY A 603 -0.13 -19.56 36.39
C GLY A 603 1.33 -19.58 35.94
N TRP A 604 1.89 -20.75 35.65
CA TRP A 604 3.28 -20.86 35.16
C TRP A 604 3.50 -20.17 33.81
N MET A 605 2.49 -20.13 32.93
CA MET A 605 2.60 -19.43 31.65
C MET A 605 2.66 -17.92 31.86
N LYS A 606 1.90 -17.41 32.85
CA LYS A 606 1.95 -16.00 33.25
C LYS A 606 3.30 -15.64 33.84
N ALA A 607 3.84 -16.51 34.71
CA ALA A 607 5.18 -16.34 35.27
C ALA A 607 6.24 -16.30 34.17
N LEU A 608 6.24 -17.25 33.22
CA LEU A 608 7.14 -17.22 32.07
C LEU A 608 6.98 -15.97 31.20
N GLY A 609 5.74 -15.52 30.98
CA GLY A 609 5.47 -14.28 30.25
C GLY A 609 6.06 -13.06 30.95
N LEU A 610 5.96 -12.97 32.27
CA LEU A 610 6.49 -11.86 33.07
C LEU A 610 8.00 -11.94 33.29
N LEU A 611 8.61 -13.13 33.21
CA LEU A 611 10.07 -13.27 33.22
C LEU A 611 10.72 -12.65 31.98
N HIS A 612 10.03 -12.66 30.84
CA HIS A 612 10.57 -12.10 29.60
C HIS A 612 10.98 -10.62 29.70
N PRO A 613 10.10 -9.68 30.12
CA PRO A 613 10.49 -8.29 30.32
C PRO A 613 11.54 -8.10 31.42
N THR A 614 11.57 -8.95 32.46
CA THR A 614 12.62 -8.90 33.49
C THR A 614 13.99 -9.21 32.89
N PHE A 615 14.11 -10.27 32.08
CA PHE A 615 15.36 -10.57 31.39
C PHE A 615 15.71 -9.51 30.35
N THR A 616 14.73 -8.93 29.65
CA THR A 616 15.01 -7.83 28.71
C THR A 616 15.52 -6.60 29.44
N PHE A 617 14.94 -6.24 30.59
CA PHE A 617 15.42 -5.15 31.44
C PHE A 617 16.88 -5.38 31.88
N ALA A 618 17.19 -6.58 32.38
CA ALA A 618 18.55 -6.93 32.75
C ALA A 618 19.49 -6.86 31.53
N ALA A 619 19.07 -7.36 30.36
CA ALA A 619 19.87 -7.34 29.14
C ALA A 619 20.18 -5.91 28.66
N ILE A 620 19.21 -5.00 28.64
CA ILE A 620 19.44 -3.64 28.12
C ILE A 620 20.40 -2.83 29.01
N VAL A 621 20.36 -3.05 30.33
CA VAL A 621 21.27 -2.42 31.30
C VAL A 621 22.65 -3.08 31.24
N ALA A 622 22.70 -4.41 31.27
CA ALA A 622 23.95 -5.17 31.25
C ALA A 622 24.78 -4.94 29.98
N THR A 623 24.11 -4.74 28.83
CA THR A 623 24.79 -4.47 27.54
C THR A 623 25.12 -2.99 27.32
N GLY A 624 24.74 -2.09 28.26
CA GLY A 624 24.97 -0.65 28.14
C GLY A 624 24.12 0.05 27.07
N ASN A 625 23.08 -0.60 26.56
CA ASN A 625 22.28 -0.09 25.44
C ASN A 625 21.16 0.87 25.87
N HIS A 626 20.80 0.89 27.15
CA HIS A 626 19.75 1.76 27.68
C HIS A 626 19.99 2.13 29.14
N TRP A 627 19.49 3.31 29.51
CA TRP A 627 19.34 3.74 30.90
C TRP A 627 18.16 3.01 31.57
N ILE A 628 18.13 2.95 32.91
CA ILE A 628 16.96 2.41 33.63
C ILE A 628 15.71 3.26 33.35
N LEU A 629 15.86 4.59 33.26
CA LEU A 629 14.75 5.48 32.92
C LEU A 629 14.21 5.26 31.49
N ASP A 630 15.01 4.74 30.56
CA ASP A 630 14.52 4.35 29.23
C ASP A 630 13.48 3.24 29.32
N ALA A 631 13.67 2.30 30.27
CA ALA A 631 12.71 1.23 30.54
C ALA A 631 11.41 1.78 31.14
N ALA A 632 11.49 2.79 32.01
CA ALA A 632 10.32 3.49 32.52
C ALA A 632 9.57 4.21 31.37
N GLY A 633 10.30 4.86 30.45
CA GLY A 633 9.73 5.41 29.22
C GLY A 633 9.05 4.34 28.36
N GLY A 634 9.68 3.17 28.21
CA GLY A 634 9.13 2.00 27.55
C GLY A 634 7.82 1.52 28.17
N ALA A 635 7.76 1.44 29.50
CA ALA A 635 6.53 1.11 30.23
C ALA A 635 5.43 2.15 30.01
N ALA A 636 5.78 3.44 30.04
CA ALA A 636 4.84 4.53 29.83
C ALA A 636 4.19 4.48 28.44
N VAL A 637 4.97 4.27 27.37
CA VAL A 637 4.41 4.15 26.01
C VAL A 637 3.58 2.89 25.81
N VAL A 638 3.93 1.78 26.45
CA VAL A 638 3.10 0.55 26.43
C VAL A 638 1.77 0.77 27.15
N GLY A 639 1.81 1.38 28.34
CA GLY A 639 0.62 1.75 29.10
C GLY A 639 -0.29 2.70 28.30
N ALA A 640 0.28 3.73 27.69
CA ALA A 640 -0.43 4.65 26.81
C ALA A 640 -0.98 3.94 25.56
N GLY A 641 -0.26 2.98 24.98
CA GLY A 641 -0.73 2.17 23.85
C GLY A 641 -1.96 1.33 24.19
N PHE A 642 -1.99 0.70 25.37
CA PHE A 642 -3.19 0.03 25.89
C PHE A 642 -4.31 1.03 26.23
N GLY A 643 -3.97 2.17 26.82
CA GLY A 643 -4.91 3.25 27.14
C GLY A 643 -5.61 3.83 25.90
N LEU A 644 -4.87 4.10 24.82
CA LEU A 644 -5.42 4.53 23.54
C LEU A 644 -6.29 3.44 22.91
N THR A 645 -5.85 2.18 22.97
CA THR A 645 -6.66 1.05 22.49
C THR A 645 -7.99 0.97 23.26
N TRP A 646 -7.97 1.15 24.58
CA TRP A 646 -9.15 1.18 25.43
C TRP A 646 -10.05 2.39 25.14
N LEU A 647 -9.46 3.57 24.98
CA LEU A 647 -10.19 4.81 24.70
C LEU A 647 -10.90 4.78 23.34
N LEU A 648 -10.27 4.16 22.34
CA LEU A 648 -10.79 4.08 20.97
C LEU A 648 -11.72 2.87 20.76
N SER A 649 -11.44 1.74 21.40
CA SER A 649 -12.13 0.47 21.13
C SER A 649 -12.97 -0.04 22.31
N GLY A 650 -12.85 0.54 23.50
CA GLY A 650 -13.45 0.07 24.77
C GLY A 650 -12.65 -1.05 25.48
N PRO A 651 -13.14 -1.55 26.63
CA PRO A 651 -12.50 -2.63 27.41
C PRO A 651 -12.39 -3.95 26.65
N ARG A 652 -11.36 -4.76 26.96
CA ARG A 652 -11.11 -6.06 26.32
C ARG A 652 -12.37 -6.94 26.28
N PRO A 653 -12.72 -7.55 25.15
CA PRO A 653 -13.82 -8.52 25.10
C PRO A 653 -13.42 -9.81 25.80
N VAL A 654 -14.19 -10.22 26.80
CA VAL A 654 -14.05 -11.54 27.44
C VAL A 654 -14.77 -12.57 26.56
N ALA A 655 -14.03 -13.59 26.09
CA ALA A 655 -14.59 -14.69 25.31
C ALA A 655 -15.60 -15.46 26.19
N GLY A 656 -16.90 -15.18 26.00
CA GLY A 656 -17.99 -15.80 26.75
C GLY A 656 -19.26 -14.92 26.87
N ALA A 657 -19.13 -13.59 26.80
CA ALA A 657 -20.26 -12.69 27.01
C ALA A 657 -21.21 -12.54 25.79
N ALA A 658 -20.83 -13.04 24.60
CA ALA A 658 -21.63 -12.90 23.38
C ALA A 658 -22.63 -14.05 23.14
N VAL A 659 -22.72 -15.03 24.07
CA VAL A 659 -23.65 -16.18 23.97
C VAL A 659 -24.72 -16.13 25.10
N GLY A 660 -24.71 -15.08 25.92
CA GLY A 660 -25.69 -14.88 26.98
C GLY A 660 -26.86 -14.02 26.54
N GLU A 661 -28.06 -14.63 26.54
CA GLU A 661 -29.38 -13.99 26.61
C GLU A 661 -29.99 -13.38 25.33
N GLU A 662 -30.41 -14.29 24.43
CA GLU A 662 -31.78 -14.25 23.90
C GLU A 662 -32.42 -15.63 24.15
N ARG A 663 -32.55 -16.02 25.42
CA ARG A 663 -33.55 -17.02 25.79
C ARG A 663 -34.89 -16.31 25.77
N VAL A 664 -35.59 -16.39 24.64
CA VAL A 664 -37.02 -16.08 24.58
C VAL A 664 -37.72 -16.90 25.68
N PRO A 665 -38.32 -16.29 26.71
CA PRO A 665 -39.09 -17.02 27.71
C PRO A 665 -40.42 -17.40 27.06
N GLY A 666 -40.53 -18.62 26.54
CA GLY A 666 -41.81 -19.09 25.99
C GLY A 666 -41.86 -20.45 25.31
N SER A 667 -40.76 -21.04 24.83
CA SER A 667 -40.87 -22.29 24.02
C SER A 667 -40.77 -23.60 24.80
N ARG A 668 -40.75 -23.57 26.14
CA ARG A 668 -40.62 -24.81 26.94
C ARG A 668 -41.93 -25.58 27.17
N ALA A 669 -43.07 -25.04 26.75
CA ALA A 669 -44.38 -25.69 26.94
C ALA A 669 -44.87 -26.53 25.74
N ALA A 670 -44.23 -26.48 24.56
CA ALA A 670 -44.73 -27.17 23.35
C ALA A 670 -44.00 -28.49 23.04
N ARG A 671 -43.10 -28.98 23.91
CA ARG A 671 -42.29 -30.19 23.65
C ARG A 671 -42.63 -31.39 24.54
N THR A 672 -43.55 -31.24 25.49
CA THR A 672 -43.98 -32.33 26.39
C THR A 672 -45.28 -33.02 25.97
N ASP A 673 -46.09 -32.42 25.08
CA ASP A 673 -47.39 -33.01 24.69
C ASP A 673 -47.35 -33.85 23.40
N ARG A 674 -46.17 -34.02 22.78
CA ARG A 674 -46.01 -34.83 21.55
C ARG A 674 -45.40 -36.23 21.78
N VAL A 675 -45.16 -36.62 23.03
CA VAL A 675 -44.60 -37.94 23.39
C VAL A 675 -45.61 -38.80 24.16
N ALA A 676 -46.81 -38.28 24.48
CA ALA A 676 -47.86 -39.00 25.19
C ALA A 676 -49.03 -39.49 24.30
N ALA A 677 -48.92 -39.40 22.97
CA ALA A 677 -49.96 -39.83 22.03
C ALA A 677 -49.55 -40.98 21.09
N GLU A 678 -48.44 -41.68 21.39
CA GLU A 678 -48.02 -42.91 20.69
C GLU A 678 -47.68 -44.03 21.69
N ARG A 679 -48.55 -44.25 22.67
CA ARG A 679 -48.61 -45.51 23.44
C ARG A 679 -50.04 -45.95 23.62
#